data_AF-A5L004-F1
#
_entry.id   AF-A5L004-F1
#
_cell.length_a   1.000
_cell.length_b   1.000
_cell.length_c   1.000
_cell.angle_alpha   90.00
_cell.angle_beta   90.00
_cell.angle_gamma   90.00
#
_symmetry.space_group_name_H-M   'P 1'
#
loop_
_entity.id
_entity.type
_entity.pdbx_description
1 polymer ?
#
loop_
_entity_poly.entity_id
_entity_poly.type
_entity_poly.pdbx_seq_one_letter_code
_entity_poly.pdbx_strand_id
1 'polypeptide(L)'
;MMSISPLKSASGATKYYLNEENTPNTLDTSLEKDSNDNYYLKESSTADNTFWHGQLAEEAGLIGKPVDQKTLESVLSGRLGNETIKGKRGDHKCGFDLTFSAPKRLSTLALVGGDTRLIEAHNDAVKFALSQLETDAAQVVSINKEGEREFNNTENMAFAVVRHKTSRENDPQLHSHALTANMTRDKEEQLRTLASCLKQKGGVINGTGERIYHFQKYYGILYQSQLAKEVIELGYTTRALGNGQFDIEGVPQVLVDTFSTRSQQIEQQTLDLGFESRAAKDVANLDTRKSKTYESEATLNAHWQQTVRNEGYKPEELVKNALGITPQEHNPEEIAKGAFGRAIEHLGEYNTALKLEKVIELAAAEFTKGGVQANAIDLKVVADQWVKDGALIPLAEKGQYTTQAMLKTEQTLLEATQGRTRHMRTPVNNTTLDKLNLTQGNRQKVADIYQSTKQFHVVNVFGSSEQIAQNLLNVGNHVGKRVHLVSQNAKDKHRHSQTIQRESHTVATWIKHRFQEEQRHSVHSLLHSDVPMTNKDILLVDSAHKMSANELMALNAKAKGSGSKVILLNNTSSRQGFKSYNAIELYRRGNVVSHSWVDSKQRDSKVTLHNSDTRTLARAYTHLPNKEDTQVLATSHLEQRRLTDEIRTSLQNEGQLARSGITLFTQQPHYLSKPQQELAQHYKPGMTLRHWEDGQPQELVVSTSDKANNRLHVLSKTDGQEYTLDPASARFKALNMQIFKPDSLQVNQGERLMTTGKHFPSELNANERYVVTDISKETLTLTDTQGESNTIPVEALKDAPLQYDYVRAT
;
A
#
# COMPACT_ATOMS: atom_id res chain seq x y z
N MET A 1 15.25 -3.69 -12.13
CA MET A 1 14.85 -3.61 -10.71
C MET A 1 15.92 -2.83 -9.97
N MET A 2 15.59 -2.04 -8.94
CA MET A 2 16.57 -1.34 -8.10
C MET A 2 16.53 -1.86 -6.66
N SER A 3 17.68 -2.23 -6.09
CA SER A 3 17.84 -2.56 -4.67
C SER A 3 18.81 -1.59 -3.99
N ILE A 4 18.73 -1.48 -2.66
CA ILE A 4 19.54 -0.55 -1.87
C ILE A 4 20.25 -1.34 -0.77
N SER A 5 21.56 -1.13 -0.61
CA SER A 5 22.34 -1.66 0.50
C SER A 5 23.24 -0.59 1.11
N PRO A 6 23.29 -0.42 2.44
CA PRO A 6 24.22 0.52 3.06
C PRO A 6 25.67 0.01 2.95
N LEU A 7 26.60 0.92 2.62
CA LEU A 7 28.02 0.60 2.57
C LEU A 7 28.61 0.59 3.99
N LYS A 8 29.23 -0.55 4.37
CA LYS A 8 29.80 -0.74 5.72
C LYS A 8 31.10 0.01 5.95
N SER A 9 32.00 0.00 4.96
CA SER A 9 33.29 0.72 5.00
C SER A 9 33.78 1.00 3.58
N ALA A 10 34.56 2.08 3.41
CA ALA A 10 35.09 2.49 2.12
C ALA A 10 36.06 1.43 1.55
N SER A 11 37.01 0.98 2.36
CA SER A 11 37.98 -0.04 1.96
C SER A 11 37.34 -1.41 1.68
N GLY A 12 36.33 -1.79 2.47
CA GLY A 12 35.59 -3.05 2.27
C GLY A 12 34.75 -3.03 1.01
N ALA A 13 34.04 -1.92 0.75
CA ALA A 13 33.26 -1.75 -0.48
C ALA A 13 34.18 -1.77 -1.70
N THR A 14 35.23 -0.96 -1.70
CA THR A 14 36.15 -0.84 -2.85
C THR A 14 36.78 -2.19 -3.20
N LYS A 15 37.28 -2.93 -2.20
CA LYS A 15 37.82 -4.28 -2.42
C LYS A 15 36.77 -5.27 -2.91
N TYR A 16 35.53 -5.17 -2.46
CA TYR A 16 34.47 -6.11 -2.82
C TYR A 16 33.98 -5.91 -4.25
N TYR A 17 33.74 -4.65 -4.67
CA TYR A 17 33.14 -4.35 -5.98
C TYR A 17 34.18 -4.32 -7.10
N LEU A 18 35.41 -3.86 -6.85
CA LEU A 18 36.47 -3.86 -7.86
C LEU A 18 37.26 -5.18 -7.93
N ASN A 19 36.97 -6.16 -7.08
CA ASN A 19 37.69 -7.43 -7.11
C ASN A 19 37.49 -8.20 -8.41
N GLU A 20 36.29 -8.08 -9.01
CA GLU A 20 35.96 -8.69 -10.31
C GLU A 20 36.81 -8.08 -11.44
N GLU A 21 37.29 -6.84 -11.29
CA GLU A 21 38.15 -6.16 -12.27
C GLU A 21 39.63 -6.52 -12.14
N ASN A 22 40.08 -6.83 -10.93
CA ASN A 22 41.47 -7.18 -10.66
C ASN A 22 41.86 -8.58 -11.18
N THR A 23 40.89 -9.36 -11.65
CA THR A 23 41.11 -10.58 -12.44
C THR A 23 41.15 -10.22 -13.93
N PRO A 24 42.28 -10.43 -14.64
CA PRO A 24 42.45 -9.97 -16.01
C PRO A 24 41.57 -10.79 -16.94
N ASN A 25 40.37 -10.32 -17.31
CA ASN A 25 39.55 -10.88 -18.42
C ASN A 25 38.25 -10.09 -18.72
N THR A 26 38.07 -8.84 -18.27
CA THR A 26 36.86 -8.04 -18.57
C THR A 26 37.00 -7.33 -19.92
N LEU A 27 36.78 -8.05 -21.02
CA LEU A 27 36.66 -7.48 -22.37
C LEU A 27 35.22 -7.68 -22.85
N ASP A 28 34.62 -6.67 -23.48
CA ASP A 28 33.31 -6.84 -24.10
C ASP A 28 33.45 -7.69 -25.36
N THR A 29 32.54 -8.63 -25.56
CA THR A 29 32.66 -9.66 -26.60
C THR A 29 31.57 -9.52 -27.66
N SER A 30 31.93 -9.78 -28.91
CA SER A 30 31.02 -9.76 -30.07
C SER A 30 31.04 -11.12 -30.78
N LEU A 31 29.88 -11.61 -31.23
CA LEU A 31 29.79 -12.92 -31.90
C LEU A 31 30.44 -12.84 -33.29
N GLU A 32 31.57 -13.52 -33.45
CA GLU A 32 32.24 -13.76 -34.73
C GLU A 32 32.15 -15.24 -35.14
N LYS A 33 32.47 -15.53 -36.41
CA LYS A 33 32.34 -16.85 -37.03
C LYS A 33 33.72 -17.36 -37.44
N ASP A 34 34.12 -18.56 -37.00
CA ASP A 34 35.39 -19.18 -37.39
C ASP A 34 35.32 -19.87 -38.76
N SER A 35 36.48 -20.34 -39.23
CA SER A 35 36.64 -21.03 -40.50
C SER A 35 35.97 -22.42 -40.57
N ASN A 36 35.48 -22.94 -39.44
CA ASN A 36 34.75 -24.20 -39.34
C ASN A 36 33.24 -23.98 -39.10
N ASP A 37 32.72 -22.78 -39.40
CA ASP A 37 31.34 -22.37 -39.15
C ASP A 37 30.92 -22.38 -37.66
N ASN A 38 31.87 -22.46 -36.71
CA ASN A 38 31.57 -22.31 -35.29
C ASN A 38 31.61 -20.83 -34.89
N TYR A 39 30.57 -20.38 -34.18
CA TYR A 39 30.49 -19.04 -33.66
C TYR A 39 31.27 -18.92 -32.34
N TYR A 40 32.17 -17.95 -32.25
CA TYR A 40 32.94 -17.63 -31.06
C TYR A 40 32.86 -16.14 -30.76
N LEU A 41 32.92 -15.78 -29.49
CA LEU A 41 32.87 -14.40 -29.04
C LEU A 41 34.28 -13.80 -29.12
N LYS A 42 34.52 -12.84 -30.03
CA LYS A 42 35.79 -12.11 -30.13
C LYS A 42 35.78 -10.92 -29.19
N GLU A 43 36.87 -10.81 -28.44
CA GLU A 43 37.18 -9.70 -27.56
C GLU A 43 37.29 -8.40 -28.37
N SER A 44 36.41 -7.44 -28.07
CA SER A 44 36.55 -6.06 -28.50
C SER A 44 37.34 -5.28 -27.45
N SER A 45 38.24 -4.40 -27.90
CA SER A 45 39.14 -3.65 -27.03
C SER A 45 38.39 -2.73 -26.06
N THR A 46 38.63 -2.93 -24.75
CA THR A 46 38.53 -1.94 -23.66
C THR A 46 37.31 -1.00 -23.72
N ALA A 47 36.09 -1.52 -23.58
CA ALA A 47 35.01 -0.69 -23.06
C ALA A 47 35.03 -0.79 -21.53
N ASP A 48 35.25 0.34 -20.85
CA ASP A 48 35.32 0.39 -19.39
C ASP A 48 33.98 -0.08 -18.80
N ASN A 49 34.01 -1.17 -18.03
CA ASN A 49 32.86 -1.69 -17.27
C ASN A 49 32.56 -0.83 -16.02
N THR A 50 33.34 0.23 -15.81
CA THR A 50 33.14 1.24 -14.78
C THR A 50 33.03 2.63 -15.34
N PHE A 51 32.26 3.48 -14.66
CA PHE A 51 32.21 4.91 -14.97
C PHE A 51 31.82 5.74 -13.75
N TRP A 52 32.25 6.99 -13.72
CA TRP A 52 31.77 8.01 -12.80
C TRP A 52 30.52 8.70 -13.36
N HIS A 53 29.60 9.08 -12.47
CA HIS A 53 28.40 9.85 -12.81
C HIS A 53 28.03 10.83 -11.69
N GLY A 54 27.25 11.86 -12.02
CA GLY A 54 26.75 12.88 -11.09
C GLY A 54 27.55 14.18 -11.12
N GLN A 55 26.90 15.26 -10.70
CA GLN A 55 27.41 16.63 -10.76
C GLN A 55 28.70 16.81 -9.95
N LEU A 56 28.81 16.18 -8.78
CA LEU A 56 30.04 16.24 -7.99
C LEU A 56 31.20 15.51 -8.68
N ALA A 57 30.92 14.43 -9.41
CA ALA A 57 31.94 13.72 -10.15
C ALA A 57 32.41 14.54 -11.36
N GLU A 58 31.50 15.27 -12.01
CA GLU A 58 31.83 16.22 -13.08
C GLU A 58 32.70 17.38 -12.57
N GLU A 59 32.31 18.03 -11.47
CA GLU A 59 33.08 19.10 -10.83
C GLU A 59 34.49 18.65 -10.42
N ALA A 60 34.63 17.41 -9.95
CA ALA A 60 35.91 16.81 -9.59
C ALA A 60 36.73 16.33 -10.81
N GLY A 61 36.20 16.48 -12.03
CA GLY A 61 36.82 16.02 -13.26
C GLY A 61 37.01 14.50 -13.29
N LEU A 62 36.09 13.74 -12.69
CA LEU A 62 36.12 12.27 -12.64
C LEU A 62 35.38 11.63 -13.82
N ILE A 63 34.48 12.35 -14.49
CA ILE A 63 33.76 11.87 -15.66
C ILE A 63 34.75 11.47 -16.77
N GLY A 64 34.56 10.27 -17.34
CA GLY A 64 35.45 9.69 -18.35
C GLY A 64 36.77 9.13 -17.81
N LYS A 65 37.02 9.17 -16.50
CA LYS A 65 38.15 8.48 -15.85
C LYS A 65 37.72 7.09 -15.37
N PRO A 66 38.66 6.12 -15.30
CA PRO A 66 38.38 4.82 -14.70
C PRO A 66 38.07 4.96 -13.20
N VAL A 67 37.28 4.02 -12.67
CA VAL A 67 36.98 3.94 -11.23
C VAL A 67 38.08 3.12 -10.55
N ASP A 68 39.23 3.74 -10.26
CA ASP A 68 40.32 3.05 -9.58
C ASP A 68 40.08 2.93 -8.06
N GLN A 69 40.65 1.88 -7.46
CA GLN A 69 40.50 1.58 -6.03
C GLN A 69 40.89 2.75 -5.12
N LYS A 70 41.98 3.46 -5.40
CA LYS A 70 42.46 4.53 -4.52
C LYS A 70 41.51 5.73 -4.54
N THR A 71 41.07 6.13 -5.73
CA THR A 71 40.13 7.24 -5.91
C THR A 71 38.77 6.90 -5.32
N LEU A 72 38.24 5.70 -5.58
CA LEU A 72 36.97 5.25 -5.02
C LEU A 72 36.99 5.22 -3.49
N GLU A 73 38.04 4.65 -2.89
CA GLU A 73 38.18 4.62 -1.43
C GLU A 73 38.24 6.03 -0.83
N SER A 74 38.97 6.95 -1.49
CA SER A 74 39.02 8.36 -1.08
C SER A 74 37.64 9.01 -1.10
N VAL A 75 36.90 8.87 -2.20
CA VAL A 75 35.54 9.42 -2.36
C VAL A 75 34.59 8.84 -1.32
N LEU A 76 34.52 7.52 -1.16
CA LEU A 76 33.66 6.87 -0.16
C LEU A 76 34.06 7.17 1.29
N SER A 77 35.30 7.61 1.52
CA SER A 77 35.75 8.08 2.84
C SER A 77 35.31 9.52 3.13
N GLY A 78 34.71 10.24 2.18
CA GLY A 78 34.30 11.63 2.34
C GLY A 78 35.36 12.66 1.89
N ARG A 79 36.20 12.30 0.91
CA ARG A 79 37.22 13.18 0.33
C ARG A 79 37.09 13.23 -1.20
N LEU A 80 36.92 14.41 -1.75
CA LEU A 80 36.79 14.63 -3.19
C LEU A 80 37.97 15.49 -3.67
N GLY A 81 38.91 14.88 -4.39
CA GLY A 81 40.19 15.52 -4.71
C GLY A 81 40.96 15.96 -3.45
N ASN A 82 41.25 17.25 -3.36
CA ASN A 82 41.94 17.84 -2.21
C ASN A 82 40.99 18.26 -1.08
N GLU A 83 39.68 18.18 -1.30
CA GLU A 83 38.67 18.64 -0.36
C GLU A 83 38.21 17.51 0.56
N THR A 84 37.81 17.87 1.78
CA THR A 84 37.21 16.95 2.75
C THR A 84 35.90 17.55 3.24
N ILE A 85 34.92 16.69 3.51
CA ILE A 85 33.64 17.12 4.06
C ILE A 85 33.84 18.01 5.30
N LYS A 86 33.24 19.20 5.26
CA LYS A 86 33.23 20.15 6.37
C LYS A 86 32.46 19.54 7.54
N GLY A 87 33.10 19.50 8.72
CA GLY A 87 32.52 18.89 9.92
C GLY A 87 32.53 17.36 9.92
N LYS A 88 33.33 16.72 9.07
CA LYS A 88 33.52 15.26 9.07
C LYS A 88 33.93 14.75 10.45
N ARG A 89 33.19 13.74 10.92
CA ARG A 89 33.48 12.99 12.15
C ARG A 89 34.13 11.64 11.81
N GLY A 90 34.77 11.00 12.80
CA GLY A 90 35.46 9.72 12.61
C GLY A 90 34.55 8.56 12.18
N ASP A 91 33.24 8.68 12.39
CA ASP A 91 32.20 7.69 12.08
C ASP A 91 31.41 8.00 10.80
N HIS A 92 31.99 8.79 9.88
CA HIS A 92 31.39 9.10 8.58
C HIS A 92 30.90 7.84 7.87
N LYS A 93 29.63 7.85 7.45
CA LYS A 93 29.03 6.75 6.68
C LYS A 93 29.41 6.90 5.22
N CYS A 94 29.83 5.81 4.58
CA CYS A 94 30.33 5.84 3.19
C CYS A 94 29.26 6.12 2.14
N GLY A 95 28.00 5.77 2.44
CA GLY A 95 26.86 5.94 1.55
C GLY A 95 26.15 4.62 1.26
N PHE A 96 25.68 4.46 0.02
CA PHE A 96 24.80 3.36 -0.39
C PHE A 96 25.27 2.71 -1.69
N ASP A 97 25.03 1.42 -1.83
CA ASP A 97 25.02 0.71 -3.11
C ASP A 97 23.58 0.70 -3.63
N LEU A 98 23.39 1.31 -4.80
CA LEU A 98 22.15 1.24 -5.57
C LEU A 98 22.36 0.25 -6.71
N THR A 99 21.82 -0.96 -6.59
CA THR A 99 22.01 -2.00 -7.60
C THR A 99 20.85 -1.99 -8.60
N PHE A 100 21.15 -1.74 -9.88
CA PHE A 100 20.20 -1.79 -10.98
C PHE A 100 20.37 -3.10 -11.76
N SER A 101 19.34 -3.93 -11.82
CA SER A 101 19.37 -5.22 -12.52
C SER A 101 18.43 -5.21 -13.73
N ALA A 102 18.96 -5.59 -14.88
CA ALA A 102 18.19 -5.70 -16.11
C ALA A 102 17.29 -6.95 -16.12
N PRO A 103 16.24 -6.99 -16.95
CA PRO A 103 15.44 -8.19 -17.16
C PRO A 103 16.29 -9.39 -17.62
N LYS A 104 15.81 -10.61 -17.32
CA LYS A 104 16.55 -11.83 -17.61
C LYS A 104 16.75 -12.02 -19.12
N ARG A 105 15.71 -11.81 -19.93
CA ARG A 105 15.80 -11.99 -21.38
C ARG A 105 16.72 -10.97 -22.03
N LEU A 106 16.71 -9.72 -21.54
CA LEU A 106 17.70 -8.71 -21.93
C LEU A 106 19.12 -9.18 -21.61
N SER A 107 19.36 -9.69 -20.40
CA SER A 107 20.66 -10.24 -20.02
C SER A 107 21.08 -11.41 -20.93
N THR A 108 20.16 -12.31 -21.27
CA THR A 108 20.41 -13.43 -22.20
C THR A 108 20.76 -12.93 -23.61
N LEU A 109 20.00 -11.97 -24.16
CA LEU A 109 20.25 -11.41 -25.49
C LEU A 109 21.57 -10.65 -25.55
N ALA A 110 21.90 -9.87 -24.51
CA ALA A 110 23.12 -9.10 -24.42
C ALA A 110 24.36 -9.98 -24.25
N LEU A 111 24.32 -10.92 -23.30
CA LEU A 111 25.51 -11.67 -22.87
C LEU A 111 25.68 -13.01 -23.59
N VAL A 112 24.58 -13.69 -23.94
CA VAL A 112 24.62 -15.00 -24.62
C VAL A 112 24.41 -14.84 -26.13
N GLY A 113 23.46 -13.98 -26.51
CA GLY A 113 23.19 -13.62 -27.91
C GLY A 113 24.12 -12.55 -28.49
N GLY A 114 24.99 -11.95 -27.66
CA GLY A 114 26.06 -11.04 -28.08
C GLY A 114 25.63 -9.67 -28.61
N ASP A 115 24.41 -9.19 -28.32
CA ASP A 115 24.00 -7.83 -28.72
C ASP A 115 24.45 -6.78 -27.69
N THR A 116 25.65 -6.24 -27.90
CA THR A 116 26.26 -5.24 -27.00
C THR A 116 25.50 -3.92 -26.94
N ARG A 117 24.63 -3.61 -27.92
CA ARG A 117 23.78 -2.40 -27.89
C ARG A 117 22.85 -2.39 -26.68
N LEU A 118 22.42 -3.57 -26.20
CA LEU A 118 21.62 -3.71 -24.99
C LEU A 118 22.41 -3.42 -23.70
N ILE A 119 23.73 -3.57 -23.72
CA ILE A 119 24.61 -3.23 -22.59
C ILE A 119 24.72 -1.71 -22.48
N GLU A 120 24.92 -1.01 -23.61
CA GLU A 120 24.91 0.45 -23.62
C GLU A 120 23.55 1.00 -23.20
N ALA A 121 22.46 0.39 -23.68
CA ALA A 121 21.14 0.82 -23.26
C ALA A 121 20.91 0.67 -21.74
N HIS A 122 21.47 -0.38 -21.13
CA HIS A 122 21.49 -0.54 -19.68
C HIS A 122 22.30 0.54 -18.98
N ASN A 123 23.49 0.90 -19.49
CA ASN A 123 24.31 1.96 -18.91
C ASN A 123 23.59 3.32 -18.93
N ASP A 124 22.95 3.66 -20.05
CA ASP A 124 22.26 4.92 -20.23
C ASP A 124 20.99 5.00 -19.38
N ALA A 125 20.25 3.90 -19.25
CA ALA A 125 19.15 3.78 -18.29
C ALA A 125 19.60 3.96 -16.83
N VAL A 126 20.78 3.45 -16.45
CA VAL A 126 21.37 3.66 -15.11
C VAL A 126 21.72 5.13 -14.91
N LYS A 127 22.43 5.76 -15.86
CA LYS A 127 22.78 7.20 -15.80
C LYS A 127 21.52 8.06 -15.65
N PHE A 128 20.50 7.79 -16.46
CA PHE A 128 19.21 8.48 -16.39
C PHE A 128 18.60 8.39 -14.99
N ALA A 129 18.46 7.17 -14.45
CA ALA A 129 17.87 6.98 -13.13
C ALA A 129 18.68 7.65 -12.01
N LEU A 130 20.01 7.62 -12.10
CA LEU A 130 20.90 8.30 -11.14
C LEU A 130 20.78 9.82 -11.22
N SER A 131 20.67 10.41 -12.41
CA SER A 131 20.45 11.86 -12.56
C SER A 131 19.10 12.31 -11.99
N GLN A 132 18.05 11.49 -12.16
CA GLN A 132 16.75 11.77 -11.53
C GLN A 132 16.86 11.68 -10.00
N LEU A 133 17.54 10.66 -9.48
CA LEU A 133 17.76 10.50 -8.05
C LEU A 133 18.59 11.63 -7.44
N GLU A 134 19.64 12.08 -8.13
CA GLU A 134 20.46 13.22 -7.74
C GLU A 134 19.63 14.49 -7.61
N THR A 135 18.82 14.80 -8.63
CA THR A 135 17.93 15.97 -8.63
C THR A 135 16.89 15.89 -7.52
N ASP A 136 16.27 14.72 -7.36
CA ASP A 136 15.15 14.54 -6.47
C ASP A 136 15.62 14.48 -5.02
N ALA A 137 16.63 13.68 -4.68
CA ALA A 137 16.93 13.26 -3.30
C ALA A 137 18.11 13.97 -2.62
N ALA A 138 19.04 14.57 -3.36
CA ALA A 138 20.24 15.18 -2.78
C ALA A 138 19.86 16.36 -1.87
N GLN A 139 20.17 16.24 -0.57
CA GLN A 139 19.82 17.24 0.43
C GLN A 139 20.97 17.49 1.38
N VAL A 140 21.06 18.74 1.85
CA VAL A 140 21.95 19.16 2.93
C VAL A 140 21.14 19.78 4.07
N VAL A 141 21.64 19.65 5.30
CA VAL A 141 21.07 20.30 6.48
C VAL A 141 21.73 21.66 6.69
N SER A 142 20.90 22.70 6.83
CA SER A 142 21.28 24.01 7.35
C SER A 142 20.53 24.30 8.65
N ILE A 143 20.98 25.31 9.39
CA ILE A 143 20.29 25.84 10.57
C ILE A 143 19.82 27.24 10.21
N ASN A 144 18.53 27.51 10.40
CA ASN A 144 17.93 28.80 10.09
C ASN A 144 18.19 29.82 11.22
N LYS A 145 17.71 31.06 11.06
CA LYS A 145 17.92 32.15 12.02
C LYS A 145 17.26 31.88 13.38
N GLU A 146 16.21 31.07 13.43
CA GLU A 146 15.53 30.66 14.67
C GLU A 146 16.17 29.42 15.34
N GLY A 147 17.23 28.85 14.76
CA GLY A 147 17.89 27.65 15.29
C GLY A 147 17.23 26.34 14.87
N GLU A 148 16.28 26.37 13.94
CA GLU A 148 15.62 25.18 13.40
C GLU A 148 16.41 24.57 12.25
N ARG A 149 16.29 23.25 12.08
CA ARG A 149 16.94 22.54 10.98
C ARG A 149 16.11 22.69 9.70
N GLU A 150 16.76 23.12 8.64
CA GLU A 150 16.19 23.15 7.29
C GLU A 150 16.89 22.13 6.39
N PHE A 151 16.11 21.55 5.47
CA PHE A 151 16.59 20.58 4.49
C PHE A 151 16.52 21.23 3.12
N ASN A 152 17.69 21.45 2.52
CA ASN A 152 17.80 22.12 1.23
C ASN A 152 18.23 21.12 0.17
N ASN A 153 17.52 21.09 -0.96
CA ASN A 153 17.98 20.32 -2.11
C ASN A 153 19.25 20.95 -2.68
N THR A 154 20.21 20.10 -3.00
CA THR A 154 21.52 20.48 -3.55
C THR A 154 21.68 20.05 -5.00
N GLU A 155 20.95 19.01 -5.42
CA GLU A 155 20.94 18.50 -6.80
C GLU A 155 22.34 18.07 -7.28
N ASN A 156 23.21 17.65 -6.34
CA ASN A 156 24.57 17.22 -6.65
C ASN A 156 24.98 16.03 -5.77
N MET A 157 25.49 14.99 -6.42
CA MET A 157 25.95 13.74 -5.84
C MET A 157 27.10 13.18 -6.68
N ALA A 158 27.84 12.22 -6.12
CA ALA A 158 28.85 11.47 -6.85
C ALA A 158 28.51 9.98 -6.81
N PHE A 159 28.53 9.35 -7.98
CA PHE A 159 28.31 7.93 -8.16
C PHE A 159 29.49 7.30 -8.86
N ALA A 160 29.99 6.19 -8.32
CA ALA A 160 30.87 5.28 -9.03
C ALA A 160 30.07 4.04 -9.42
N VAL A 161 29.95 3.78 -10.72
CA VAL A 161 29.16 2.67 -11.25
C VAL A 161 30.08 1.55 -11.67
N VAL A 162 29.83 0.34 -11.18
CA VAL A 162 30.52 -0.90 -11.54
C VAL A 162 29.51 -1.86 -12.16
N ARG A 163 29.69 -2.22 -13.44
CA ARG A 163 28.83 -3.15 -14.17
C ARG A 163 29.33 -4.58 -14.03
N HIS A 164 28.43 -5.49 -13.71
CA HIS A 164 28.67 -6.93 -13.61
C HIS A 164 27.76 -7.70 -14.57
N LYS A 165 28.23 -8.87 -15.01
CA LYS A 165 27.56 -9.73 -16.01
C LYS A 165 26.94 -11.01 -15.42
N THR A 166 27.33 -11.41 -14.20
CA THR A 166 27.00 -12.74 -13.65
C THR A 166 26.19 -12.68 -12.35
N SER A 167 25.28 -13.65 -12.20
CA SER A 167 24.64 -13.91 -10.91
C SER A 167 25.61 -14.64 -9.96
N ARG A 168 25.19 -14.86 -8.71
CA ARG A 168 25.98 -15.67 -7.76
C ARG A 168 26.11 -17.14 -8.16
N GLU A 169 25.17 -17.64 -8.94
CA GLU A 169 25.19 -19.00 -9.49
C GLU A 169 25.78 -19.00 -10.92
N ASN A 170 26.51 -17.95 -11.29
CA ASN A 170 27.13 -17.79 -12.61
C ASN A 170 26.13 -17.74 -13.79
N ASP A 171 24.84 -17.48 -13.54
CA ASP A 171 23.85 -17.23 -14.60
C ASP A 171 24.08 -15.86 -15.28
N PRO A 172 23.70 -15.67 -16.56
CA PRO A 172 23.76 -14.37 -17.21
C PRO A 172 22.80 -13.39 -16.50
N GLN A 173 23.35 -12.32 -15.93
CA GLN A 173 22.61 -11.31 -15.20
C GLN A 173 23.31 -9.96 -15.30
N LEU A 174 22.86 -9.13 -16.24
CA LEU A 174 23.37 -7.77 -16.38
C LEU A 174 22.86 -6.91 -15.21
N HIS A 175 23.79 -6.32 -14.45
CA HIS A 175 23.46 -5.40 -13.38
C HIS A 175 24.60 -4.41 -13.11
N SER A 176 24.26 -3.25 -12.56
CA SER A 176 25.24 -2.25 -12.16
C SER A 176 25.09 -1.88 -10.69
N HIS A 177 26.20 -1.86 -9.98
CA HIS A 177 26.32 -1.31 -8.63
C HIS A 177 26.70 0.16 -8.73
N ALA A 178 25.77 1.06 -8.41
CA ALA A 178 26.05 2.48 -8.32
C ALA A 178 26.37 2.85 -6.86
N LEU A 179 27.67 2.90 -6.57
CA LEU A 179 28.21 3.28 -5.27
C LEU A 179 28.04 4.79 -5.10
N THR A 180 27.05 5.15 -4.29
CA THR A 180 26.63 6.51 -4.02
C THR A 180 27.41 7.05 -2.84
N ALA A 181 28.27 8.05 -3.08
CA ALA A 181 29.06 8.66 -2.04
C ALA A 181 28.20 9.54 -1.11
N ASN A 182 28.43 9.46 0.20
CA ASN A 182 27.69 10.25 1.18
C ASN A 182 28.16 11.72 1.27
N MET A 183 28.10 12.44 0.15
CA MET A 183 28.54 13.81 0.06
C MET A 183 27.70 14.62 -0.92
N THR A 184 27.68 15.92 -0.70
CA THR A 184 26.99 16.93 -1.50
C THR A 184 27.67 18.29 -1.33
N ARG A 185 27.46 19.23 -2.23
CA ARG A 185 27.89 20.63 -2.19
C ARG A 185 26.72 21.50 -1.78
N ASP A 186 26.91 22.28 -0.72
CA ASP A 186 25.91 23.29 -0.33
C ASP A 186 26.03 24.57 -1.17
N LYS A 187 25.12 25.52 -0.96
CA LYS A 187 25.09 26.81 -1.66
C LYS A 187 26.29 27.72 -1.36
N GLU A 188 27.12 27.37 -0.37
CA GLU A 188 28.36 28.08 -0.03
C GLU A 188 29.58 27.39 -0.67
N GLU A 189 29.35 26.50 -1.64
CA GLU A 189 30.38 25.70 -2.31
C GLU A 189 31.20 24.83 -1.34
N GLN A 190 30.63 24.43 -0.19
CA GLN A 190 31.31 23.58 0.78
C GLN A 190 30.90 22.12 0.60
N LEU A 191 31.87 21.20 0.73
CA LEU A 191 31.56 19.77 0.77
C LEU A 191 30.89 19.44 2.10
N ARG A 192 29.69 18.87 2.05
CA ARG A 192 28.87 18.49 3.21
C ARG A 192 28.49 17.02 3.10
N THR A 193 28.09 16.45 4.23
CA THR A 193 27.43 15.13 4.24
C THR A 193 25.98 15.27 3.78
N LEU A 194 25.45 14.26 3.09
CA LEU A 194 24.03 14.23 2.76
C LEU A 194 23.18 14.25 4.05
N ALA A 195 22.01 14.87 3.95
CA ALA A 195 21.09 15.00 5.05
C ALA A 195 20.48 13.66 5.46
N SER A 196 20.20 13.50 6.76
CA SER A 196 19.38 12.42 7.30
C SER A 196 18.33 12.97 8.27
N CYS A 197 17.15 12.35 8.30
CA CYS A 197 16.04 12.76 9.15
C CYS A 197 15.17 11.56 9.55
N LEU A 198 15.43 10.98 10.72
CA LEU A 198 14.61 9.87 11.22
C LEU A 198 13.18 10.29 11.61
N LYS A 199 12.96 11.57 11.95
CA LYS A 199 11.67 12.09 12.41
C LYS A 199 11.05 13.00 11.36
N GLN A 200 10.14 12.45 10.56
CA GLN A 200 9.42 13.19 9.53
C GLN A 200 8.29 14.03 10.13
N LYS A 201 8.01 15.20 9.55
CA LYS A 201 6.93 16.12 9.97
C LYS A 201 6.21 16.68 8.74
N GLY A 202 4.92 17.00 8.88
CA GLY A 202 4.14 17.68 7.83
C GLY A 202 3.88 16.86 6.56
N GLY A 203 4.12 15.54 6.56
CA GLY A 203 3.94 14.70 5.36
C GLY A 203 5.06 14.84 4.33
N VAL A 204 6.01 15.73 4.53
CA VAL A 204 7.24 15.87 3.73
C VAL A 204 8.27 14.85 4.19
N ILE A 205 8.94 14.19 3.23
CA ILE A 205 10.05 13.28 3.51
C ILE A 205 11.35 14.04 3.33
N ASN A 206 12.04 14.28 4.44
CA ASN A 206 13.34 14.93 4.51
C ASN A 206 14.46 13.90 4.73
N GLY A 207 15.67 14.22 4.26
CA GLY A 207 16.83 13.34 4.32
C GLY A 207 17.00 12.54 3.04
N THR A 208 18.23 12.49 2.53
CA THR A 208 18.52 11.87 1.22
C THR A 208 18.30 10.37 1.27
N GLY A 209 18.84 9.68 2.29
CA GLY A 209 18.63 8.25 2.45
C GLY A 209 17.15 7.90 2.60
N GLU A 210 16.44 8.64 3.44
CA GLU A 210 15.01 8.44 3.67
C GLU A 210 14.17 8.61 2.39
N ARG A 211 14.49 9.62 1.56
CA ARG A 211 13.82 9.80 0.25
C ARG A 211 14.16 8.69 -0.73
N ILE A 212 15.41 8.24 -0.81
CA ILE A 212 15.82 7.13 -1.68
C ILE A 212 15.09 5.83 -1.28
N TYR A 213 15.04 5.49 0.02
CA TYR A 213 14.31 4.32 0.50
C TYR A 213 12.80 4.45 0.27
N HIS A 214 12.22 5.63 0.54
CA HIS A 214 10.78 5.85 0.37
C HIS A 214 10.34 5.73 -1.10
N PHE A 215 11.16 6.21 -2.03
CA PHE A 215 10.89 6.23 -3.46
C PHE A 215 11.71 5.19 -4.25
N GLN A 216 12.20 4.13 -3.59
CA GLN A 216 13.01 3.09 -4.24
C GLN A 216 12.32 2.50 -5.47
N LYS A 217 11.03 2.20 -5.36
CA LYS A 217 10.25 1.65 -6.48
C LYS A 217 10.15 2.65 -7.63
N TYR A 218 9.93 3.92 -7.35
CA TYR A 218 9.84 4.97 -8.35
C TYR A 218 11.14 5.08 -9.18
N TYR A 219 12.32 5.16 -8.53
CA TYR A 219 13.59 5.19 -9.26
C TYR A 219 13.86 3.89 -10.02
N GLY A 220 13.47 2.74 -9.46
CA GLY A 220 13.53 1.47 -10.17
C GLY A 220 12.64 1.44 -11.43
N ILE A 221 11.47 2.07 -11.38
CA ILE A 221 10.55 2.19 -12.52
C ILE A 221 11.08 3.18 -13.55
N LEU A 222 11.73 4.27 -13.15
CA LEU A 222 12.39 5.20 -14.07
C LEU A 222 13.50 4.50 -14.88
N TYR A 223 14.36 3.73 -14.20
CA TYR A 223 15.35 2.88 -14.86
C TYR A 223 14.69 1.90 -15.86
N GLN A 224 13.66 1.16 -15.43
CA GLN A 224 12.97 0.21 -16.30
C GLN A 224 12.31 0.90 -17.50
N SER A 225 11.78 2.11 -17.31
CA SER A 225 11.08 2.86 -18.35
C SER A 225 12.05 3.43 -19.39
N GLN A 226 13.20 3.95 -18.95
CA GLN A 226 14.25 4.39 -19.86
C GLN A 226 14.81 3.21 -20.65
N LEU A 227 15.13 2.10 -19.97
CA LEU A 227 15.63 0.89 -20.63
C LEU A 227 14.63 0.32 -21.63
N ALA A 228 13.34 0.28 -21.29
CA ALA A 228 12.30 -0.19 -22.21
C ALA A 228 12.23 0.68 -23.47
N LYS A 229 12.33 2.01 -23.33
CA LYS A 229 12.32 2.94 -24.45
C LYS A 229 13.48 2.68 -25.41
N GLU A 230 14.69 2.58 -24.88
CA GLU A 230 15.89 2.33 -25.69
C GLU A 230 15.87 0.96 -26.36
N VAL A 231 15.38 -0.07 -25.65
CA VAL A 231 15.18 -1.42 -26.20
C VAL A 231 14.19 -1.41 -27.38
N ILE A 232 13.11 -0.63 -27.29
CA ILE A 232 12.14 -0.45 -28.39
C ILE A 232 12.81 0.27 -29.57
N GLU A 233 13.61 1.32 -29.32
CA GLU A 233 14.36 2.04 -30.36
C GLU A 233 15.39 1.14 -31.06
N LEU A 234 15.93 0.13 -30.38
CA LEU A 234 16.78 -0.91 -30.96
C LEU A 234 16.03 -1.97 -31.80
N GLY A 235 14.68 -1.90 -31.83
CA GLY A 235 13.82 -2.76 -32.66
C GLY A 235 13.22 -3.97 -31.93
N TYR A 236 13.35 -4.06 -30.61
CA TYR A 236 12.78 -5.16 -29.84
C TYR A 236 11.33 -4.88 -29.41
N THR A 237 10.51 -5.93 -29.39
CA THR A 237 9.17 -5.88 -28.79
C THR A 237 9.26 -6.14 -27.28
N THR A 238 8.52 -5.37 -26.48
CA THR A 238 8.52 -5.48 -25.01
C THR A 238 7.16 -5.95 -24.48
N ARG A 239 7.18 -6.58 -23.31
CA ARG A 239 6.00 -7.04 -22.56
C ARG A 239 6.04 -6.60 -21.11
N ALA A 240 4.88 -6.31 -20.53
CA ALA A 240 4.80 -6.00 -19.10
C ALA A 240 4.93 -7.27 -18.23
N LEU A 241 5.76 -7.21 -17.19
CA LEU A 241 5.81 -8.20 -16.10
C LEU A 241 4.94 -7.79 -14.90
N GLY A 242 4.50 -6.52 -14.87
CA GLY A 242 3.80 -5.90 -13.75
C GLY A 242 4.76 -5.25 -12.76
N ASN A 243 4.22 -4.56 -11.75
CA ASN A 243 5.02 -3.78 -10.77
C ASN A 243 5.98 -2.76 -11.42
N GLY A 244 5.66 -2.29 -12.62
CA GLY A 244 6.46 -1.33 -13.36
C GLY A 244 7.75 -1.94 -13.94
N GLN A 245 7.76 -3.26 -14.16
CA GLN A 245 8.84 -3.99 -14.82
C GLN A 245 8.39 -4.53 -16.17
N PHE A 246 9.32 -4.52 -17.13
CA PHE A 246 9.13 -5.05 -18.48
C PHE A 246 10.11 -6.19 -18.75
N ASP A 247 9.91 -6.90 -19.86
CA ASP A 247 10.87 -7.83 -20.45
C ASP A 247 10.81 -7.78 -21.98
N ILE A 248 11.75 -8.45 -22.64
CA ILE A 248 11.82 -8.54 -24.11
C ILE A 248 11.07 -9.78 -24.61
N GLU A 249 10.34 -9.66 -25.71
CA GLU A 249 9.70 -10.81 -26.37
C GLU A 249 10.69 -11.60 -27.26
N GLY A 250 10.36 -12.86 -27.56
CA GLY A 250 11.14 -13.70 -28.50
C GLY A 250 12.26 -14.56 -27.91
N VAL A 251 12.62 -14.40 -26.63
CA VAL A 251 13.44 -15.41 -25.92
C VAL A 251 12.53 -16.54 -25.38
N PRO A 252 12.82 -17.83 -25.60
CA PRO A 252 12.01 -18.92 -25.03
C PRO A 252 11.93 -18.89 -23.49
N GLN A 253 10.76 -19.21 -22.92
CA GLN A 253 10.59 -19.22 -21.47
C GLN A 253 11.47 -20.26 -20.77
N VAL A 254 11.69 -21.42 -21.40
CA VAL A 254 12.58 -22.46 -20.88
C VAL A 254 14.00 -21.94 -20.63
N LEU A 255 14.55 -21.10 -21.52
CA LEU A 255 15.87 -20.50 -21.32
C LEU A 255 15.88 -19.50 -20.16
N VAL A 256 14.79 -18.76 -19.97
CA VAL A 256 14.64 -17.84 -18.82
C VAL A 256 14.65 -18.62 -17.53
N ASP A 257 13.91 -19.73 -17.47
CA ASP A 257 13.81 -20.58 -16.29
C ASP A 257 15.16 -21.24 -15.99
N THR A 258 15.84 -21.80 -17.00
CA THR A 258 17.17 -22.41 -16.87
C THR A 258 18.23 -21.41 -16.39
N PHE A 259 18.19 -20.16 -16.84
CA PHE A 259 19.12 -19.10 -16.38
C PHE A 259 18.64 -18.34 -15.13
N SER A 260 17.66 -18.88 -14.40
CA SER A 260 17.10 -18.29 -13.18
C SER A 260 17.29 -19.17 -11.94
N THR A 261 18.39 -19.92 -11.89
CA THR A 261 18.76 -20.84 -10.79
C THR A 261 18.62 -20.19 -9.41
N ARG A 262 19.11 -18.94 -9.28
CA ARG A 262 19.03 -18.19 -8.03
C ARG A 262 17.59 -17.94 -7.56
N SER A 263 16.69 -17.59 -8.47
CA SER A 263 15.28 -17.31 -8.14
C SER A 263 14.57 -18.58 -7.69
N GLN A 264 14.82 -19.70 -8.38
CA GLN A 264 14.26 -21.01 -8.01
C GLN A 264 14.71 -21.47 -6.62
N GLN A 265 15.99 -21.28 -6.27
CA GLN A 265 16.49 -21.58 -4.92
C GLN A 265 15.78 -20.75 -3.83
N ILE A 266 15.56 -19.45 -4.08
CA ILE A 266 14.86 -18.58 -3.13
C ILE A 266 13.40 -19.01 -2.99
N GLU A 267 12.73 -19.31 -4.09
CA GLU A 267 11.33 -19.74 -4.10
C GLU A 267 11.16 -21.08 -3.38
N GLN A 268 12.00 -22.08 -3.69
CA GLN A 268 11.98 -23.37 -3.01
C GLN A 268 12.23 -23.20 -1.51
N GLN A 269 13.26 -22.45 -1.11
CA GLN A 269 13.53 -22.23 0.32
C GLN A 269 12.39 -21.46 1.01
N THR A 270 11.73 -20.54 0.32
CA THR A 270 10.57 -19.81 0.87
C THR A 270 9.37 -20.75 1.08
N LEU A 271 9.15 -21.68 0.15
CA LEU A 271 8.15 -22.74 0.28
C LEU A 271 8.49 -23.68 1.43
N ASP A 272 9.75 -24.11 1.55
CA ASP A 272 10.22 -24.99 2.62
C ASP A 272 10.07 -24.34 4.01
N LEU A 273 10.25 -23.02 4.09
CA LEU A 273 10.00 -22.25 5.31
C LEU A 273 8.50 -22.13 5.65
N GLY A 274 7.58 -22.45 4.74
CA GLY A 274 6.14 -22.40 4.96
C GLY A 274 5.54 -20.99 5.08
N PHE A 275 6.30 -19.96 4.68
CA PHE A 275 5.89 -18.56 4.80
C PHE A 275 6.04 -17.81 3.46
N GLU A 276 4.91 -17.52 2.81
CA GLU A 276 4.82 -16.61 1.66
C GLU A 276 4.94 -15.13 2.12
N SER A 277 6.13 -14.69 2.56
CA SER A 277 6.36 -13.30 2.99
C SER A 277 7.66 -12.71 2.46
N ARG A 278 7.74 -11.39 2.32
CA ARG A 278 8.99 -10.69 1.92
C ARG A 278 10.13 -10.95 2.90
N ALA A 279 9.84 -10.96 4.20
CA ALA A 279 10.83 -11.26 5.22
C ALA A 279 11.36 -12.70 5.09
N ALA A 280 10.48 -13.67 4.77
CA ALA A 280 10.89 -15.04 4.50
C ALA A 280 11.75 -15.12 3.24
N LYS A 281 11.41 -14.39 2.17
CA LYS A 281 12.24 -14.29 0.97
C LYS A 281 13.61 -13.65 1.25
N ASP A 282 13.69 -12.64 2.10
CA ASP A 282 14.95 -12.00 2.49
C ASP A 282 15.85 -12.96 3.28
N VAL A 283 15.26 -13.71 4.23
CA VAL A 283 15.96 -14.76 4.98
C VAL A 283 16.41 -15.87 4.04
N ALA A 284 15.51 -16.41 3.22
CA ALA A 284 15.83 -17.41 2.21
C ALA A 284 16.95 -16.95 1.27
N ASN A 285 16.95 -15.67 0.86
CA ASN A 285 17.99 -15.09 0.02
C ASN A 285 19.35 -15.04 0.73
N LEU A 286 19.39 -14.80 2.04
CA LEU A 286 20.65 -14.82 2.79
C LEU A 286 21.12 -16.26 3.07
N ASP A 287 20.22 -17.16 3.43
CA ASP A 287 20.54 -18.53 3.84
C ASP A 287 21.01 -19.40 2.67
N THR A 288 20.41 -19.25 1.50
CA THR A 288 20.79 -19.99 0.27
C THR A 288 22.02 -19.41 -0.43
N ARG A 289 22.63 -18.35 0.12
CA ARG A 289 23.71 -17.61 -0.53
C ARG A 289 25.04 -18.35 -0.42
N LYS A 290 25.53 -18.89 -1.54
CA LYS A 290 26.92 -19.35 -1.66
C LYS A 290 27.90 -18.18 -1.81
N SER A 291 29.16 -18.43 -1.44
CA SER A 291 30.29 -17.57 -1.80
C SER A 291 30.41 -17.51 -3.32
N LYS A 292 30.71 -16.31 -3.87
CA LYS A 292 30.92 -16.17 -5.32
C LYS A 292 32.14 -16.99 -5.73
N THR A 293 32.00 -17.78 -6.78
CA THR A 293 33.12 -18.38 -7.52
C THR A 293 33.49 -17.47 -8.69
N TYR A 294 34.76 -17.46 -9.09
CA TYR A 294 35.22 -16.67 -10.23
C TYR A 294 35.65 -17.64 -11.33
N GLU A 295 35.02 -17.52 -12.49
CA GLU A 295 35.36 -18.24 -13.71
C GLU A 295 35.75 -17.22 -14.78
N SER A 296 36.56 -17.64 -15.76
CA SER A 296 36.91 -16.76 -16.88
C SER A 296 35.68 -16.46 -17.76
N GLU A 297 35.62 -15.27 -18.36
CA GLU A 297 34.51 -14.88 -19.25
C GLU A 297 34.34 -15.87 -20.42
N ALA A 298 35.45 -16.36 -21.00
CA ALA A 298 35.42 -17.37 -22.05
C ALA A 298 34.78 -18.69 -21.58
N THR A 299 35.09 -19.15 -20.35
CA THR A 299 34.50 -20.36 -19.77
C THR A 299 33.00 -20.18 -19.51
N LEU A 300 32.61 -19.03 -18.93
CA LEU A 300 31.22 -18.71 -18.62
C LEU A 300 30.36 -18.61 -19.87
N ASN A 301 30.86 -17.91 -20.89
CA ASN A 301 30.17 -17.77 -22.16
C ASN A 301 30.03 -19.12 -22.89
N ALA A 302 31.08 -19.93 -22.91
CA ALA A 302 31.02 -21.28 -23.49
C ALA A 302 29.97 -22.14 -22.76
N HIS A 303 29.91 -22.04 -21.43
CA HIS A 303 28.91 -22.73 -20.63
C HIS A 303 27.49 -22.25 -20.97
N TRP A 304 27.24 -20.94 -21.01
CA TRP A 304 25.92 -20.41 -21.36
C TRP A 304 25.46 -20.81 -22.75
N GLN A 305 26.35 -20.71 -23.75
CA GLN A 305 26.03 -21.14 -25.11
C GLN A 305 25.74 -22.64 -25.17
N GLN A 306 26.50 -23.46 -24.45
CA GLN A 306 26.24 -24.89 -24.37
C GLN A 306 24.88 -25.19 -23.71
N THR A 307 24.52 -24.45 -22.65
CA THR A 307 23.21 -24.56 -22.01
C THR A 307 22.09 -24.25 -23.00
N VAL A 308 22.20 -23.18 -23.80
CA VAL A 308 21.21 -22.87 -24.85
C VAL A 308 21.11 -24.00 -25.89
N ARG A 309 22.25 -24.57 -26.32
CA ARG A 309 22.28 -25.71 -27.25
C ARG A 309 21.64 -26.96 -26.67
N ASN A 310 21.87 -27.24 -25.39
CA ASN A 310 21.28 -28.40 -24.70
C ASN A 310 19.75 -28.31 -24.61
N GLU A 311 19.21 -27.09 -24.50
CA GLU A 311 17.76 -26.82 -24.53
C GLU A 311 17.18 -26.81 -25.97
N GLY A 312 17.99 -27.12 -26.99
CA GLY A 312 17.56 -27.25 -28.38
C GLY A 312 17.50 -25.94 -29.17
N TYR A 313 18.10 -24.86 -28.66
CA TYR A 313 18.15 -23.56 -29.33
C TYR A 313 19.56 -23.23 -29.83
N LYS A 314 19.66 -22.29 -30.76
CA LYS A 314 20.95 -21.78 -31.25
C LYS A 314 21.24 -20.39 -30.68
N PRO A 315 22.34 -20.18 -29.94
CA PRO A 315 22.71 -18.88 -29.39
C PRO A 315 22.70 -17.75 -30.42
N GLU A 316 23.22 -18.02 -31.62
CA GLU A 316 23.34 -17.06 -32.73
C GLU A 316 21.99 -16.66 -33.35
N GLU A 317 20.92 -17.43 -33.12
CA GLU A 317 19.58 -17.10 -33.62
C GLU A 317 18.75 -16.32 -32.61
N LEU A 318 19.16 -16.25 -31.33
CA LEU A 318 18.37 -15.62 -30.26
C LEU A 318 18.02 -14.15 -30.56
N VAL A 319 19.02 -13.36 -30.95
CA VAL A 319 18.84 -11.94 -31.28
C VAL A 319 17.95 -11.78 -32.51
N LYS A 320 18.21 -12.56 -33.57
CA LYS A 320 17.41 -12.53 -34.81
C LYS A 320 15.95 -12.88 -34.54
N ASN A 321 15.70 -13.90 -33.72
CA ASN A 321 14.35 -14.35 -33.37
C ASN A 321 13.60 -13.29 -32.56
N ALA A 322 14.28 -12.64 -31.60
CA ALA A 322 13.69 -11.57 -30.80
C ALA A 322 13.38 -10.31 -31.63
N LEU A 323 14.26 -9.93 -32.57
CA LEU A 323 14.02 -8.83 -33.51
C LEU A 323 12.96 -9.15 -34.58
N GLY A 324 12.69 -10.44 -34.82
CA GLY A 324 11.65 -10.90 -35.75
C GLY A 324 10.22 -10.76 -35.21
N ILE A 325 10.04 -10.39 -33.94
CA ILE A 325 8.72 -10.19 -33.34
C ILE A 325 8.14 -8.87 -33.82
N THR A 326 6.98 -8.93 -34.49
CA THR A 326 6.26 -7.74 -34.94
C THR A 326 5.67 -6.99 -33.74
N PRO A 327 6.04 -5.72 -33.53
CA PRO A 327 5.44 -4.92 -32.47
C PRO A 327 3.94 -4.73 -32.72
N GLN A 328 3.15 -4.83 -31.65
CA GLN A 328 1.76 -4.36 -31.70
C GLN A 328 1.74 -2.84 -31.58
N GLU A 329 0.99 -2.16 -32.46
CA GLU A 329 0.79 -0.71 -32.37
C GLU A 329 -0.01 -0.36 -31.11
N HIS A 330 0.58 0.49 -30.28
CA HIS A 330 -0.03 1.05 -29.10
C HIS A 330 0.18 2.56 -29.09
N ASN A 331 -0.74 3.32 -28.49
CA ASN A 331 -0.57 4.74 -28.24
C ASN A 331 -0.01 4.96 -26.82
N PRO A 332 1.30 5.25 -26.64
CA PRO A 332 1.90 5.37 -25.32
C PRO A 332 1.28 6.51 -24.49
N GLU A 333 0.89 7.61 -25.14
CA GLU A 333 0.29 8.76 -24.49
C GLU A 333 -1.06 8.40 -23.85
N GLU A 334 -1.92 7.67 -24.57
CA GLU A 334 -3.22 7.23 -24.04
C GLU A 334 -3.06 6.25 -22.88
N ILE A 335 -2.11 5.32 -22.98
CA ILE A 335 -1.81 4.36 -21.90
C ILE A 335 -1.35 5.13 -20.65
N ALA A 336 -0.39 6.05 -20.81
CA ALA A 336 0.13 6.87 -19.72
C ALA A 336 -0.98 7.73 -19.09
N LYS A 337 -1.76 8.44 -19.90
CA LYS A 337 -2.87 9.30 -19.43
C LYS A 337 -3.93 8.50 -18.68
N GLY A 338 -4.33 7.35 -19.21
CA GLY A 338 -5.29 6.46 -18.57
C GLY A 338 -4.77 5.85 -17.27
N ALA A 339 -3.48 5.52 -17.19
CA ALA A 339 -2.83 5.01 -15.98
C ALA A 339 -2.68 6.08 -14.90
N PHE A 340 -2.25 7.28 -15.30
CA PHE A 340 -2.08 8.44 -14.43
C PHE A 340 -3.40 8.85 -13.78
N GLY A 341 -4.48 8.94 -14.57
CA GLY A 341 -5.82 9.28 -14.07
C GLY A 341 -6.34 8.28 -13.04
N ARG A 342 -6.20 6.97 -13.30
CA ARG A 342 -6.61 5.90 -12.36
C ARG A 342 -5.80 5.93 -11.06
N ALA A 343 -4.49 6.20 -11.14
CA ALA A 343 -3.64 6.33 -9.96
C ALA A 343 -4.02 7.55 -9.10
N ILE A 344 -4.33 8.69 -9.74
CA ILE A 344 -4.84 9.89 -9.05
C ILE A 344 -6.18 9.62 -8.36
N GLU A 345 -7.12 8.98 -9.07
CA GLU A 345 -8.43 8.66 -8.49
C GLU A 345 -8.28 7.72 -7.29
N HIS A 346 -7.44 6.68 -7.40
CA HIS A 346 -7.15 5.75 -6.31
C HIS A 346 -6.53 6.46 -5.10
N LEU A 347 -5.47 7.24 -5.31
CA LEU A 347 -4.82 7.95 -4.20
C LEU A 347 -5.74 9.01 -3.61
N GLY A 348 -6.60 9.62 -4.43
CA GLY A 348 -7.59 10.59 -4.01
C GLY A 348 -8.73 10.03 -3.18
N GLU A 349 -8.91 8.71 -3.13
CA GLU A 349 -9.82 8.06 -2.16
C GLU A 349 -9.29 8.10 -0.72
N TYR A 350 -7.98 8.34 -0.52
CA TYR A 350 -7.32 8.26 0.79
C TYR A 350 -6.53 9.52 1.17
N ASN A 351 -6.05 10.29 0.20
CA ASN A 351 -5.18 11.46 0.41
C ASN A 351 -5.79 12.73 -0.22
N THR A 352 -5.52 13.89 0.42
CA THR A 352 -5.87 15.22 -0.10
C THR A 352 -4.68 15.94 -0.76
N ALA A 353 -3.47 15.49 -0.42
CA ALA A 353 -2.21 15.90 -1.02
C ALA A 353 -1.53 14.67 -1.63
N LEU A 354 -1.20 14.78 -2.91
CA LEU A 354 -0.60 13.74 -3.74
C LEU A 354 0.88 14.04 -3.96
N LYS A 355 1.72 13.01 -3.85
CA LYS A 355 3.13 13.08 -4.22
C LYS A 355 3.30 12.55 -5.63
N LEU A 356 3.91 13.33 -6.52
CA LEU A 356 3.99 12.98 -7.93
C LEU A 356 4.75 11.67 -8.17
N GLU A 357 5.83 11.44 -7.43
CA GLU A 357 6.61 10.20 -7.48
C GLU A 357 5.75 8.98 -7.15
N LYS A 358 4.83 9.13 -6.18
CA LYS A 358 3.93 8.04 -5.78
C LYS A 358 2.82 7.81 -6.81
N VAL A 359 2.31 8.88 -7.43
CA VAL A 359 1.33 8.77 -8.53
C VAL A 359 1.96 8.02 -9.70
N ILE A 360 3.17 8.39 -10.13
CA ILE A 360 3.89 7.74 -11.23
C ILE A 360 4.21 6.29 -10.88
N GLU A 361 4.70 6.02 -9.67
CA GLU A 361 4.98 4.66 -9.21
C GLU A 361 3.75 3.76 -9.34
N LEU A 362 2.59 4.20 -8.81
CA LEU A 362 1.37 3.41 -8.87
C LEU A 362 0.80 3.33 -10.29
N ALA A 363 0.88 4.40 -11.07
CA ALA A 363 0.43 4.41 -12.46
C ALA A 363 1.13 3.31 -13.28
N ALA A 364 2.46 3.27 -13.22
CA ALA A 364 3.25 2.25 -13.91
C ALA A 364 3.11 0.85 -13.28
N ALA A 365 3.01 0.74 -11.96
CA ALA A 365 3.02 -0.55 -11.27
C ALA A 365 1.67 -1.27 -11.20
N GLU A 366 0.61 -0.51 -10.95
CA GLU A 366 -0.70 -1.02 -10.52
C GLU A 366 -1.87 -0.46 -11.33
N PHE A 367 -1.66 0.59 -12.12
CA PHE A 367 -2.72 1.17 -12.95
C PHE A 367 -2.35 1.21 -14.41
N THR A 368 -1.59 0.26 -14.93
CA THR A 368 -1.54 0.02 -16.37
C THR A 368 -2.74 -0.84 -16.79
N LYS A 369 -3.35 -0.56 -17.95
CA LYS A 369 -4.40 -1.41 -18.53
C LYS A 369 -3.86 -2.01 -19.83
N GLY A 370 -3.86 -3.33 -19.94
CA GLY A 370 -3.37 -4.06 -21.12
C GLY A 370 -1.95 -4.61 -20.96
N GLY A 371 -1.39 -5.10 -22.07
CA GLY A 371 -0.11 -5.85 -22.09
C GLY A 371 1.15 -4.99 -22.13
N VAL A 372 1.03 -3.71 -22.46
CA VAL A 372 2.14 -2.76 -22.51
C VAL A 372 2.16 -1.92 -21.25
N GLN A 373 3.33 -1.82 -20.64
CA GLN A 373 3.54 -1.05 -19.42
C GLN A 373 3.46 0.46 -19.70
N ALA A 374 2.75 1.22 -18.85
CA ALA A 374 2.85 2.67 -18.86
C ALA A 374 4.29 3.12 -18.53
N ASN A 375 4.92 3.84 -19.46
CA ASN A 375 6.28 4.33 -19.31
C ASN A 375 6.32 5.53 -18.35
N ALA A 376 7.23 5.52 -17.38
CA ALA A 376 7.31 6.61 -16.39
C ALA A 376 7.74 7.96 -16.98
N ILE A 377 8.45 7.97 -18.12
CA ILE A 377 8.83 9.21 -18.81
C ILE A 377 7.58 9.85 -19.41
N ASP A 378 6.75 9.06 -20.10
CA ASP A 378 5.47 9.53 -20.63
C ASP A 378 4.53 9.96 -19.50
N LEU A 379 4.52 9.26 -18.36
CA LEU A 379 3.75 9.66 -17.18
C LEU A 379 4.22 11.01 -16.62
N LYS A 380 5.52 11.33 -16.66
CA LYS A 380 6.03 12.67 -16.29
C LYS A 380 5.56 13.74 -17.26
N VAL A 381 5.57 13.47 -18.57
CA VAL A 381 5.03 14.39 -19.58
C VAL A 381 3.54 14.66 -19.36
N VAL A 382 2.75 13.60 -19.08
CA VAL A 382 1.33 13.72 -18.73
C VAL A 382 1.15 14.57 -17.47
N ALA A 383 1.99 14.37 -16.45
CA ALA A 383 1.93 15.17 -15.23
C ALA A 383 2.19 16.66 -15.49
N ASP A 384 3.24 16.99 -16.24
CA ASP A 384 3.58 18.36 -16.60
C ASP A 384 2.46 19.02 -17.40
N GLN A 385 1.85 18.29 -18.33
CA GLN A 385 0.70 18.75 -19.10
C GLN A 385 -0.52 18.99 -18.20
N TRP A 386 -0.80 18.10 -17.25
CA TRP A 386 -1.90 18.27 -16.30
C TRP A 386 -1.67 19.44 -15.32
N VAL A 387 -0.41 19.73 -14.97
CA VAL A 387 -0.06 20.94 -14.21
C VAL A 387 -0.32 22.19 -15.03
N LYS A 388 0.11 22.19 -16.29
CA LYS A 388 -0.11 23.32 -17.22
C LYS A 388 -1.59 23.58 -17.49
N ASP A 389 -2.39 22.53 -17.62
CA ASP A 389 -3.84 22.61 -17.86
C ASP A 389 -4.65 22.90 -16.58
N GLY A 390 -4.00 22.92 -15.40
CA GLY A 390 -4.65 23.15 -14.11
C GLY A 390 -5.46 21.97 -13.59
N ALA A 391 -5.35 20.79 -14.20
CA ALA A 391 -5.96 19.55 -13.70
C ALA A 391 -5.25 19.04 -12.43
N LEU A 392 -3.93 19.19 -12.39
CA LEU A 392 -3.07 18.94 -11.23
C LEU A 392 -2.54 20.28 -10.71
N ILE A 393 -2.71 20.56 -9.43
CA ILE A 393 -2.45 21.88 -8.85
C ILE A 393 -1.36 21.76 -7.79
N PRO A 394 -0.19 22.41 -7.95
CA PRO A 394 0.87 22.37 -6.96
C PRO A 394 0.45 23.06 -5.66
N LEU A 395 0.82 22.46 -4.53
CA LEU A 395 0.60 23.03 -3.19
C LEU A 395 1.83 23.85 -2.75
N ALA A 396 1.67 24.60 -1.65
CA ALA A 396 2.75 25.41 -1.08
C ALA A 396 3.95 24.56 -0.63
N GLU A 397 3.70 23.34 -0.16
CA GLU A 397 4.74 22.38 0.16
C GLU A 397 5.28 21.75 -1.14
N LYS A 398 6.59 21.93 -1.39
CA LYS A 398 7.25 21.43 -2.61
C LYS A 398 7.03 19.91 -2.76
N GLY A 399 6.65 19.50 -3.98
CA GLY A 399 6.44 18.09 -4.33
C GLY A 399 5.05 17.54 -3.96
N GLN A 400 4.17 18.37 -3.40
CA GLN A 400 2.78 18.00 -3.17
C GLN A 400 1.84 18.67 -4.15
N TYR A 401 0.83 17.93 -4.58
CA TYR A 401 -0.17 18.36 -5.56
C TYR A 401 -1.57 18.01 -5.07
N THR A 402 -2.56 18.73 -5.54
CA THR A 402 -3.97 18.40 -5.42
C THR A 402 -4.61 18.41 -6.80
N THR A 403 -5.90 18.09 -6.91
CA THR A 403 -6.62 18.14 -8.19
C THR A 403 -7.79 19.09 -8.12
N GLN A 404 -8.25 19.56 -9.28
CA GLN A 404 -9.45 20.40 -9.36
C GLN A 404 -10.69 19.68 -8.78
N ALA A 405 -10.79 18.36 -8.97
CA ALA A 405 -11.87 17.55 -8.39
C ALA A 405 -11.81 17.54 -6.85
N MET A 406 -10.60 17.47 -6.29
CA MET A 406 -10.40 17.54 -4.84
C MET A 406 -10.79 18.90 -4.28
N LEU A 407 -10.31 19.98 -4.89
CA LEU A 407 -10.67 21.35 -4.48
C LEU A 407 -12.17 21.60 -4.56
N LYS A 408 -12.82 21.14 -5.65
CA LYS A 408 -14.28 21.26 -5.80
C LYS A 408 -15.03 20.51 -4.70
N THR A 409 -14.52 19.34 -4.31
CA THR A 409 -15.07 18.56 -3.20
C THR A 409 -14.99 19.34 -1.89
N GLU A 410 -13.83 19.94 -1.60
CA GLU A 410 -13.65 20.77 -0.40
C GLU A 410 -14.54 22.02 -0.42
N GLN A 411 -14.60 22.73 -1.54
CA GLN A 411 -15.47 23.91 -1.74
C GLN A 411 -16.94 23.56 -1.54
N THR A 412 -17.40 22.47 -2.14
CA THR A 412 -18.79 21.99 -2.01
C THR A 412 -19.13 21.68 -0.56
N LEU A 413 -18.21 21.03 0.18
CA LEU A 413 -18.37 20.77 1.61
C LEU A 413 -18.40 22.07 2.45
N LEU A 414 -17.61 23.08 2.11
CA LEU A 414 -17.61 24.36 2.82
C LEU A 414 -18.90 25.15 2.54
N GLU A 415 -19.30 25.27 1.28
CA GLU A 415 -20.55 25.93 0.86
C GLU A 415 -21.78 25.23 1.42
N ALA A 416 -21.74 23.90 1.53
CA ALA A 416 -22.77 23.10 2.17
C ALA A 416 -23.13 23.61 3.58
N THR A 417 -22.14 24.10 4.34
CA THR A 417 -22.35 24.54 5.73
C THR A 417 -22.89 25.98 5.86
N GLN A 418 -22.96 26.72 4.75
CA GLN A 418 -23.43 28.10 4.77
C GLN A 418 -24.95 28.21 4.93
N GLY A 419 -25.39 29.34 5.50
CA GLY A 419 -26.80 29.65 5.75
C GLY A 419 -27.24 29.54 7.21
N ARG A 420 -28.42 30.10 7.49
CA ARG A 420 -29.17 29.99 8.75
C ARG A 420 -30.65 29.95 8.41
N THR A 421 -31.41 29.12 9.11
CA THR A 421 -32.85 28.99 8.88
C THR A 421 -33.60 29.08 10.20
N ARG A 422 -34.55 30.02 10.30
CA ARG A 422 -35.26 30.33 11.56
C ARG A 422 -36.01 29.11 12.11
N HIS A 423 -36.52 28.23 11.24
CA HIS A 423 -37.22 26.99 11.61
C HIS A 423 -36.31 25.90 12.20
N MET A 424 -34.98 26.07 12.20
CA MET A 424 -34.03 25.13 12.83
C MET A 424 -34.01 25.25 14.35
N ARG A 425 -34.42 26.40 14.90
CA ARG A 425 -34.47 26.63 16.34
C ARG A 425 -35.62 25.84 16.94
N THR A 426 -35.29 24.96 17.88
CA THR A 426 -36.25 24.18 18.66
C THR A 426 -36.12 24.59 20.12
N PRO A 427 -37.12 25.27 20.71
CA PRO A 427 -37.07 25.62 22.13
C PRO A 427 -37.10 24.36 22.99
N VAL A 428 -36.23 24.32 24.00
CA VAL A 428 -36.13 23.21 24.96
C VAL A 428 -36.55 23.74 26.33
N ASN A 429 -37.40 23.00 27.04
CA ASN A 429 -37.82 23.34 28.39
C ASN A 429 -36.73 22.95 29.41
N ASN A 430 -36.44 23.83 30.36
CA ASN A 430 -35.50 23.58 31.46
C ASN A 430 -35.87 22.33 32.26
N THR A 431 -37.17 22.04 32.45
CA THR A 431 -37.62 20.83 33.17
C THR A 431 -37.24 19.51 32.49
N THR A 432 -37.08 19.51 31.16
CA THR A 432 -36.58 18.34 30.42
C THR A 432 -35.07 18.23 30.56
N LEU A 433 -34.35 19.36 30.53
CA LEU A 433 -32.89 19.41 30.68
C LEU A 433 -32.43 19.03 32.08
N ASP A 434 -33.17 19.43 33.12
CA ASP A 434 -32.85 19.14 34.53
C ASP A 434 -33.03 17.65 34.89
N LYS A 435 -33.84 16.92 34.12
CA LYS A 435 -33.99 15.46 34.24
C LYS A 435 -32.86 14.68 33.58
N LEU A 436 -32.01 15.32 32.78
CA LEU A 436 -30.83 14.69 32.20
C LEU A 436 -29.74 14.62 33.27
N ASN A 437 -29.22 13.42 33.53
CA ASN A 437 -28.14 13.22 34.50
C ASN A 437 -26.79 13.72 33.93
N LEU A 438 -26.68 15.04 33.75
CA LEU A 438 -25.61 15.74 33.03
C LEU A 438 -25.06 16.92 33.84
N THR A 439 -23.76 17.17 33.69
CA THR A 439 -23.11 18.38 34.22
C THR A 439 -23.76 19.63 33.62
N GLN A 440 -23.72 20.76 34.35
CA GLN A 440 -24.32 22.02 33.89
C GLN A 440 -23.78 22.44 32.52
N GLY A 441 -22.47 22.28 32.27
CA GLY A 441 -21.85 22.57 30.99
C GLY A 441 -22.34 21.67 29.85
N ASN A 442 -22.58 20.38 30.12
CA ASN A 442 -23.10 19.45 29.11
C ASN A 442 -24.60 19.66 28.85
N ARG A 443 -25.39 20.04 29.87
CA ARG A 443 -26.80 20.45 29.71
C ARG A 443 -26.92 21.68 28.80
N GLN A 444 -26.09 22.69 29.01
CA GLN A 444 -26.08 23.89 28.18
C GLN A 444 -25.76 23.56 26.71
N LYS A 445 -24.76 22.70 26.46
CA LYS A 445 -24.42 22.27 25.08
C LYS A 445 -25.58 21.61 24.36
N VAL A 446 -26.31 20.71 25.03
CA VAL A 446 -27.51 20.08 24.46
C VAL A 446 -28.58 21.12 24.13
N ALA A 447 -28.82 22.07 25.05
CA ALA A 447 -29.75 23.17 24.81
C ALA A 447 -29.32 24.02 23.60
N ASP A 448 -28.05 24.40 23.52
CA ASP A 448 -27.49 25.22 22.44
C ASP A 448 -27.66 24.56 21.06
N ILE A 449 -27.43 23.25 20.96
CA ILE A 449 -27.60 22.48 19.70
C ILE A 449 -29.04 22.59 19.19
N TYR A 450 -30.03 22.37 20.06
CA TYR A 450 -31.45 22.43 19.72
C TYR A 450 -31.93 23.86 19.46
N GLN A 451 -31.47 24.84 20.25
CA GLN A 451 -31.88 26.24 20.13
C GLN A 451 -31.17 26.99 18.98
N SER A 452 -30.10 26.43 18.44
CA SER A 452 -29.37 27.04 17.34
C SER A 452 -30.18 27.07 16.03
N THR A 453 -30.05 28.17 15.29
CA THR A 453 -30.59 28.34 13.94
C THR A 453 -29.72 27.72 12.85
N LYS A 454 -28.59 27.10 13.24
CA LYS A 454 -27.71 26.36 12.35
C LYS A 454 -28.20 24.95 12.13
N GLN A 455 -28.11 24.52 10.87
CA GLN A 455 -28.50 23.18 10.43
C GLN A 455 -27.46 22.13 10.80
N PHE A 456 -26.16 22.44 10.66
CA PHE A 456 -25.06 21.52 10.91
C PHE A 456 -24.38 21.82 12.24
N HIS A 457 -24.16 20.77 13.02
CA HIS A 457 -23.48 20.80 14.32
C HIS A 457 -22.43 19.70 14.35
N VAL A 458 -21.23 20.02 14.84
CA VAL A 458 -20.18 19.04 15.12
C VAL A 458 -19.95 19.02 16.62
N VAL A 459 -20.01 17.82 17.21
CA VAL A 459 -19.69 17.62 18.62
C VAL A 459 -18.42 16.79 18.73
N ASN A 460 -17.35 17.41 19.20
CA ASN A 460 -16.08 16.76 19.49
C ASN A 460 -16.20 15.99 20.80
N VAL A 461 -16.34 14.67 20.70
CA VAL A 461 -16.52 13.76 21.82
C VAL A 461 -15.16 13.21 22.25
N PHE A 462 -14.80 13.49 23.51
CA PHE A 462 -13.67 12.87 24.20
C PHE A 462 -14.22 11.75 25.09
N GLY A 463 -14.01 10.48 24.69
CA GLY A 463 -14.60 9.31 25.35
C GLY A 463 -15.71 8.64 24.53
N SER A 464 -16.71 8.04 25.20
CA SER A 464 -17.85 7.39 24.54
C SER A 464 -18.86 8.42 24.05
N SER A 465 -19.40 8.23 22.84
CA SER A 465 -20.48 9.05 22.28
C SER A 465 -21.87 8.61 22.72
N GLU A 466 -21.99 7.48 23.41
CA GLU A 466 -23.29 6.90 23.79
C GLU A 466 -24.09 7.83 24.70
N GLN A 467 -23.45 8.40 25.73
CA GLN A 467 -24.13 9.31 26.67
C GLN A 467 -24.69 10.54 25.95
N ILE A 468 -23.91 11.19 25.08
CA ILE A 468 -24.42 12.35 24.34
C ILE A 468 -25.49 11.97 23.33
N ALA A 469 -25.31 10.85 22.62
CA ALA A 469 -26.28 10.38 21.64
C ALA A 469 -27.63 10.07 22.30
N GLN A 470 -27.60 9.42 23.48
CA GLN A 470 -28.76 9.13 24.31
C GLN A 470 -29.49 10.41 24.75
N ASN A 471 -28.75 11.39 25.27
CA ASN A 471 -29.33 12.64 25.74
C ASN A 471 -29.93 13.46 24.59
N LEU A 472 -29.25 13.51 23.44
CA LEU A 472 -29.78 14.17 22.24
C LEU A 472 -31.05 13.48 21.73
N LEU A 473 -31.07 12.14 21.70
CA LEU A 473 -32.26 11.36 21.36
C LEU A 473 -33.42 11.68 22.32
N ASN A 474 -33.17 11.63 23.63
CA ASN A 474 -34.18 11.88 24.66
C ASN A 474 -34.76 13.29 24.53
N VAL A 475 -33.92 14.33 24.44
CA VAL A 475 -34.40 15.72 24.29
C VAL A 475 -35.21 15.89 23.01
N GLY A 476 -34.76 15.34 21.89
CA GLY A 476 -35.45 15.41 20.60
C GLY A 476 -36.88 14.88 20.68
N ASN A 477 -37.06 13.74 21.33
CA ASN A 477 -38.37 13.13 21.54
C ASN A 477 -39.28 14.03 22.39
N HIS A 478 -38.76 14.63 23.47
CA HIS A 478 -39.55 15.53 24.32
C HIS A 478 -40.01 16.80 23.60
N VAL A 479 -39.19 17.33 22.68
CA VAL A 479 -39.53 18.52 21.89
C VAL A 479 -40.27 18.19 20.59
N GLY A 480 -40.65 16.92 20.38
CA GLY A 480 -41.46 16.47 19.24
C GLY A 480 -40.71 16.40 17.91
N LYS A 481 -39.37 16.28 17.94
CA LYS A 481 -38.53 16.02 16.77
C LYS A 481 -38.30 14.51 16.62
N ARG A 482 -38.22 14.01 15.38
CA ARG A 482 -37.85 12.61 15.12
C ARG A 482 -36.35 12.52 14.94
N VAL A 483 -35.66 11.85 15.87
CA VAL A 483 -34.20 11.68 15.80
C VAL A 483 -33.88 10.36 15.09
N HIS A 484 -33.19 10.47 13.97
CA HIS A 484 -32.66 9.34 13.22
C HIS A 484 -31.22 9.08 13.68
N LEU A 485 -30.99 7.93 14.31
CA LEU A 485 -29.65 7.49 14.67
C LEU A 485 -28.98 6.89 13.43
N VAL A 486 -27.86 7.48 13.02
CA VAL A 486 -27.10 7.06 11.85
C VAL A 486 -25.74 6.53 12.29
N SER A 487 -25.54 5.23 12.15
CA SER A 487 -24.26 4.56 12.44
C SER A 487 -23.44 4.35 11.16
N GLN A 488 -22.11 4.32 11.28
CA GLN A 488 -21.22 4.15 10.12
C GLN A 488 -21.40 2.82 9.39
N ASN A 489 -21.64 1.73 10.13
CA ASN A 489 -21.81 0.40 9.57
C ASN A 489 -22.90 -0.38 10.34
N ALA A 490 -23.23 -1.57 9.83
CA ALA A 490 -24.26 -2.43 10.43
C ALA A 490 -23.90 -2.91 11.85
N LYS A 491 -22.61 -3.14 12.12
CA LYS A 491 -22.13 -3.56 13.45
C LYS A 491 -22.33 -2.46 14.49
N ASP A 492 -21.96 -1.23 14.17
CA ASP A 492 -22.19 -0.05 15.02
C ASP A 492 -23.69 0.21 15.19
N LYS A 493 -24.52 -0.01 14.14
CA LYS A 493 -25.98 0.05 14.25
C LYS A 493 -26.52 -0.96 15.28
N HIS A 494 -26.07 -2.22 15.21
CA HIS A 494 -26.49 -3.28 16.13
C HIS A 494 -26.04 -3.00 17.58
N ARG A 495 -24.80 -2.55 17.77
CA ARG A 495 -24.31 -2.15 19.09
C ARG A 495 -25.15 -1.01 19.67
N HIS A 496 -25.39 0.05 18.89
CA HIS A 496 -26.18 1.18 19.34
C HIS A 496 -27.65 0.82 19.63
N SER A 497 -28.23 -0.21 18.99
CA SER A 497 -29.56 -0.71 19.37
C SER A 497 -29.62 -1.30 20.77
N GLN A 498 -28.49 -1.83 21.27
CA GLN A 498 -28.42 -2.37 22.62
C GLN A 498 -28.06 -1.28 23.63
N THR A 499 -27.17 -0.34 23.28
CA THR A 499 -26.58 0.61 24.24
C THR A 499 -27.25 1.99 24.31
N ILE A 500 -27.93 2.43 23.25
CA ILE A 500 -28.61 3.73 23.19
C ILE A 500 -30.10 3.44 23.02
N GLN A 501 -30.91 3.49 24.09
CA GLN A 501 -32.35 3.18 24.04
C GLN A 501 -33.18 4.42 24.38
N ARG A 502 -34.26 4.70 23.65
CA ARG A 502 -35.12 5.86 23.97
C ARG A 502 -35.67 5.77 25.39
N GLU A 503 -35.37 6.77 26.20
CA GLU A 503 -36.00 6.95 27.51
C GLU A 503 -37.07 8.04 27.44
N SER A 504 -38.25 7.74 27.99
CA SER A 504 -39.34 8.71 28.10
C SER A 504 -39.42 9.20 29.53
N HIS A 505 -39.12 10.48 29.77
CA HIS A 505 -39.11 11.06 31.12
C HIS A 505 -40.44 11.71 31.53
N THR A 506 -41.49 11.57 30.69
CA THR A 506 -42.88 11.91 31.04
C THR A 506 -43.87 10.90 30.45
N VAL A 507 -45.03 10.74 31.12
CA VAL A 507 -46.11 9.82 30.74
C VAL A 507 -46.72 10.18 29.38
N ALA A 508 -46.87 11.48 29.07
CA ALA A 508 -47.41 11.94 27.79
C ALA A 508 -46.46 11.62 26.60
N THR A 509 -45.15 11.74 26.80
CA THR A 509 -44.14 11.35 25.81
C THR A 509 -44.13 9.83 25.64
N TRP A 510 -44.23 9.08 26.73
CA TRP A 510 -44.29 7.61 26.69
C TRP A 510 -45.49 7.09 25.87
N ILE A 511 -46.71 7.61 26.10
CA ILE A 511 -47.92 7.21 25.34
C ILE A 511 -47.78 7.55 23.85
N LYS A 512 -47.33 8.77 23.53
CA LYS A 512 -47.18 9.25 22.14
C LYS A 512 -46.19 8.40 21.33
N HIS A 513 -45.20 7.84 21.98
CA HIS A 513 -44.11 7.11 21.33
C HIS A 513 -44.20 5.59 21.46
N ARG A 514 -45.15 5.03 22.23
CA ARG A 514 -45.37 3.59 22.41
C ARG A 514 -45.60 2.83 21.09
N PHE A 515 -46.02 3.53 20.04
CA PHE A 515 -46.28 3.01 18.68
C PHE A 515 -45.38 3.63 17.60
N GLN A 516 -44.36 4.41 17.97
CA GLN A 516 -43.40 4.99 17.02
C GLN A 516 -42.09 4.22 17.07
N GLU A 517 -41.75 3.56 15.96
CA GLU A 517 -40.48 2.86 15.78
C GLU A 517 -39.30 3.84 15.80
N GLU A 518 -38.24 3.47 16.52
CA GLU A 518 -36.99 4.21 16.52
C GLU A 518 -36.31 4.11 15.14
N GLN A 519 -36.03 5.27 14.56
CA GLN A 519 -35.44 5.33 13.23
C GLN A 519 -33.92 5.14 13.31
N ARG A 520 -33.45 3.95 12.96
CA ARG A 520 -32.03 3.57 13.03
C ARG A 520 -31.52 3.12 11.68
N HIS A 521 -30.49 3.81 11.19
CA HIS A 521 -29.96 3.59 9.85
C HIS A 521 -28.44 3.39 9.90
N SER A 522 -27.91 2.58 9.00
CA SER A 522 -26.52 2.73 8.59
C SER A 522 -26.42 3.89 7.60
N VAL A 523 -25.24 4.53 7.48
CA VAL A 523 -24.99 5.56 6.45
C VAL A 523 -25.39 5.04 5.07
N HIS A 524 -24.96 3.84 4.70
CA HIS A 524 -25.32 3.22 3.43
C HIS A 524 -26.84 3.09 3.25
N SER A 525 -27.55 2.53 4.23
CA SER A 525 -29.01 2.37 4.14
C SER A 525 -29.73 3.70 4.00
N LEU A 526 -29.31 4.73 4.75
CA LEU A 526 -29.97 6.04 4.71
C LEU A 526 -29.77 6.73 3.36
N LEU A 527 -28.59 6.62 2.76
CA LEU A 527 -28.27 7.29 1.50
C LEU A 527 -28.94 6.62 0.29
N HIS A 528 -29.24 5.32 0.36
CA HIS A 528 -29.83 4.54 -0.74
C HIS A 528 -31.31 4.17 -0.52
N SER A 529 -31.96 4.70 0.51
CA SER A 529 -33.38 4.45 0.79
C SER A 529 -34.24 5.71 0.68
N ASP A 530 -35.48 5.55 0.26
CA ASP A 530 -36.49 6.61 0.17
C ASP A 530 -37.17 6.92 1.51
N VAL A 531 -36.40 6.95 2.60
CA VAL A 531 -36.95 7.34 3.91
C VAL A 531 -37.49 8.78 3.81
N PRO A 532 -38.79 9.01 4.03
CA PRO A 532 -39.38 10.33 3.91
C PRO A 532 -38.95 11.21 5.08
N MET A 533 -38.22 12.29 4.75
CA MET A 533 -37.66 13.22 5.71
C MET A 533 -38.29 14.61 5.61
N THR A 534 -38.42 15.29 6.75
CA THR A 534 -39.06 16.61 6.89
C THR A 534 -38.26 17.50 7.85
N ASN A 535 -38.64 18.77 7.96
CA ASN A 535 -38.00 19.73 8.87
C ASN A 535 -38.21 19.42 10.38
N LYS A 536 -38.95 18.36 10.71
CA LYS A 536 -39.09 17.83 12.07
C LYS A 536 -38.02 16.79 12.41
N ASP A 537 -37.17 16.43 11.46
CA ASP A 537 -36.20 15.36 11.62
C ASP A 537 -34.81 15.88 11.99
N ILE A 538 -34.10 15.06 12.76
CA ILE A 538 -32.72 15.29 13.16
C ILE A 538 -31.90 14.07 12.81
N LEU A 539 -30.86 14.25 11.99
CA LEU A 539 -29.87 13.23 11.69
C LEU A 539 -28.77 13.29 12.75
N LEU A 540 -28.75 12.31 13.65
CA LEU A 540 -27.70 12.16 14.65
C LEU A 540 -26.73 11.10 14.17
N VAL A 541 -25.60 11.55 13.62
CA VAL A 541 -24.58 10.68 13.04
C VAL A 541 -23.51 10.40 14.09
N ASP A 542 -23.39 9.13 14.46
CA ASP A 542 -22.30 8.69 15.31
C ASP A 542 -21.05 8.35 14.50
N SER A 543 -19.89 8.46 15.16
CA SER A 543 -18.59 8.11 14.59
C SER A 543 -18.33 8.85 13.27
N ALA A 544 -18.72 10.12 13.20
CA ALA A 544 -18.67 10.94 11.99
C ALA A 544 -17.24 11.15 11.45
N HIS A 545 -16.23 11.00 12.32
CA HIS A 545 -14.80 10.94 11.97
C HIS A 545 -14.42 9.83 10.97
N LYS A 546 -15.31 8.85 10.72
CA LYS A 546 -15.09 7.77 9.75
C LYS A 546 -15.72 8.02 8.38
N MET A 547 -16.49 9.11 8.22
CA MET A 547 -17.17 9.43 6.97
C MET A 547 -16.20 9.96 5.92
N SER A 548 -16.45 9.59 4.65
CA SER A 548 -15.87 10.28 3.51
C SER A 548 -16.54 11.62 3.24
N ALA A 549 -15.83 12.46 2.49
CA ALA A 549 -16.40 13.64 1.83
C ALA A 549 -17.68 13.31 1.05
N ASN A 550 -17.69 12.24 0.25
CA ASN A 550 -18.83 11.85 -0.57
C ASN A 550 -20.06 11.47 0.25
N GLU A 551 -19.89 10.67 1.31
CA GLU A 551 -20.98 10.32 2.23
C GLU A 551 -21.54 11.57 2.93
N LEU A 552 -20.66 12.50 3.33
CA LEU A 552 -21.07 13.73 4.00
C LEU A 552 -21.81 14.68 3.05
N MET A 553 -21.36 14.79 1.79
CA MET A 553 -22.06 15.56 0.74
C MET A 553 -23.45 15.00 0.47
N ALA A 554 -23.58 13.67 0.30
CA ALA A 554 -24.86 13.02 0.05
C ALA A 554 -25.82 13.18 1.25
N LEU A 555 -25.31 13.03 2.47
CA LEU A 555 -26.07 13.27 3.70
C LEU A 555 -26.56 14.73 3.78
N ASN A 556 -25.69 15.68 3.45
CA ASN A 556 -26.01 17.10 3.43
C ASN A 556 -27.07 17.43 2.38
N ALA A 557 -26.97 16.89 1.17
CA ALA A 557 -27.98 17.07 0.14
C ALA A 557 -29.37 16.59 0.63
N LYS A 558 -29.43 15.41 1.24
CA LYS A 558 -30.66 14.85 1.84
C LYS A 558 -31.19 15.71 3.00
N ALA A 559 -30.29 16.20 3.86
CA ALA A 559 -30.67 17.07 4.98
C ALA A 559 -31.18 18.45 4.52
N LYS A 560 -30.54 19.07 3.52
CA LYS A 560 -30.99 20.34 2.93
C LYS A 560 -32.33 20.19 2.22
N GLY A 561 -32.51 19.15 1.42
CA GLY A 561 -33.77 18.89 0.71
C GLY A 561 -34.97 18.70 1.66
N SER A 562 -34.74 18.11 2.84
CA SER A 562 -35.77 17.90 3.86
C SER A 562 -35.89 19.03 4.89
N GLY A 563 -34.93 19.96 4.96
CA GLY A 563 -34.84 20.95 6.03
C GLY A 563 -34.50 20.35 7.41
N SER A 564 -33.86 19.18 7.43
CA SER A 564 -33.52 18.46 8.66
C SER A 564 -32.24 19.01 9.32
N LYS A 565 -32.18 18.99 10.66
CA LYS A 565 -30.95 19.33 11.40
C LYS A 565 -29.99 18.13 11.40
N VAL A 566 -28.68 18.38 11.33
CA VAL A 566 -27.65 17.33 11.35
C VAL A 566 -26.69 17.57 12.51
N ILE A 567 -26.48 16.54 13.31
CA ILE A 567 -25.55 16.54 14.44
C ILE A 567 -24.54 15.42 14.20
N LEU A 568 -23.27 15.81 14.03
CA LEU A 568 -22.16 14.91 13.75
C LEU A 568 -21.35 14.71 15.03
N LEU A 569 -21.35 13.49 15.58
CA LEU A 569 -20.53 13.14 16.73
C LEU A 569 -19.13 12.71 16.24
N ASN A 570 -18.16 13.59 16.48
CA ASN A 570 -16.76 13.41 16.13
C ASN A 570 -15.99 12.87 17.34
N ASN A 571 -15.70 11.57 17.37
CA ASN A 571 -14.87 11.00 18.44
C ASN A 571 -13.40 11.35 18.20
N THR A 572 -12.90 12.36 18.91
CA THR A 572 -11.55 12.90 18.73
C THR A 572 -10.46 11.97 19.24
N SER A 573 -10.81 11.08 20.17
CA SER A 573 -9.93 10.03 20.71
C SER A 573 -9.87 8.76 19.87
N SER A 574 -10.67 8.66 18.80
CA SER A 574 -10.71 7.50 17.91
C SER A 574 -9.93 7.73 16.62
N ARG A 575 -9.45 6.63 16.01
CA ARG A 575 -8.77 6.69 14.70
C ARG A 575 -9.73 7.23 13.64
N GLN A 576 -9.30 8.27 12.93
CA GLN A 576 -10.00 8.81 11.77
C GLN A 576 -10.24 7.71 10.72
N GLY A 577 -11.32 7.84 9.94
CA GLY A 577 -11.57 6.94 8.82
C GLY A 577 -10.39 6.92 7.86
N PHE A 578 -10.23 5.80 7.16
CA PHE A 578 -9.17 5.64 6.15
C PHE A 578 -9.45 6.45 4.87
N LYS A 579 -10.65 7.01 4.71
CA LYS A 579 -11.08 7.73 3.51
C LYS A 579 -10.46 9.13 3.47
N SER A 580 -10.23 9.64 2.26
CA SER A 580 -9.69 10.97 2.01
C SER A 580 -10.59 12.03 2.61
N TYR A 581 -9.97 13.17 2.89
CA TYR A 581 -10.54 14.30 3.61
C TYR A 581 -10.87 13.89 5.05
N ASN A 582 -10.22 14.53 6.02
CA ASN A 582 -10.85 14.65 7.33
C ASN A 582 -12.06 15.57 7.13
N ALA A 583 -13.15 14.99 6.61
CA ALA A 583 -14.32 15.73 6.14
C ALA A 583 -14.91 16.56 7.28
N ILE A 584 -14.76 16.08 8.52
CA ILE A 584 -15.12 16.80 9.74
C ILE A 584 -14.20 17.99 9.99
N GLU A 585 -12.89 17.86 9.81
CA GLU A 585 -11.97 19.00 9.97
C GLU A 585 -12.21 20.08 8.91
N LEU A 586 -12.49 19.70 7.65
CA LEU A 586 -12.94 20.65 6.64
C LEU A 586 -14.28 21.31 7.03
N TYR A 587 -15.25 20.52 7.51
CA TYR A 587 -16.53 21.04 8.02
C TYR A 587 -16.36 22.04 9.16
N ARG A 588 -15.38 21.83 10.05
CA ARG A 588 -15.06 22.75 11.14
C ARG A 588 -14.49 24.07 10.66
N ARG A 589 -13.79 24.09 9.52
CA ARG A 589 -13.34 25.33 8.86
C ARG A 589 -14.49 26.05 8.15
N GLY A 590 -15.60 25.36 7.90
CA GLY A 590 -16.85 25.92 7.39
C GLY A 590 -17.66 26.68 8.47
N ASN A 591 -18.93 26.96 8.16
CA ASN A 591 -19.83 27.74 9.00
C ASN A 591 -20.71 26.86 9.91
N VAL A 592 -20.04 25.95 10.65
CA VAL A 592 -20.64 24.94 11.53
C VAL A 592 -20.45 25.33 13.01
N VAL A 593 -21.43 25.00 13.86
CA VAL A 593 -21.26 25.17 15.31
C VAL A 593 -20.53 23.96 15.85
N SER A 594 -19.40 24.21 16.53
CA SER A 594 -18.60 23.17 17.18
C SER A 594 -18.84 23.17 18.68
N HIS A 595 -19.11 22.01 19.26
CA HIS A 595 -19.21 21.80 20.69
C HIS A 595 -18.15 20.79 21.14
N SER A 596 -17.61 20.95 22.35
CA SER A 596 -16.70 19.96 22.95
C SER A 596 -17.45 19.20 24.05
N TRP A 597 -17.54 17.88 23.93
CA TRP A 597 -18.17 17.00 24.91
C TRP A 597 -17.10 16.12 25.56
N VAL A 598 -17.02 16.19 26.89
CA VAL A 598 -16.16 15.30 27.67
C VAL A 598 -17.10 14.39 28.46
N ASP A 599 -16.92 13.08 28.28
CA ASP A 599 -17.60 12.07 29.10
C ASP A 599 -17.16 12.24 30.57
N SER A 600 -18.13 12.26 31.49
CA SER A 600 -17.88 12.44 32.92
C SER A 600 -17.30 11.20 33.60
N LYS A 601 -17.20 10.05 32.91
CA LYS A 601 -16.55 8.85 33.45
C LYS A 601 -15.03 8.96 33.39
N GLN A 602 -14.39 9.23 34.54
CA GLN A 602 -12.96 9.00 34.70
C GLN A 602 -12.65 7.51 34.55
N ARG A 603 -11.64 7.18 33.74
CA ARG A 603 -11.10 5.82 33.61
C ARG A 603 -9.61 5.87 33.94
N ASP A 604 -9.21 5.16 34.98
CA ASP A 604 -7.80 5.02 35.32
C ASP A 604 -7.08 4.28 34.18
N SER A 605 -6.04 4.90 33.64
CA SER A 605 -5.23 4.33 32.57
C SER A 605 -3.81 4.10 33.08
N LYS A 606 -3.39 2.84 33.13
CA LYS A 606 -2.00 2.50 33.45
C LYS A 606 -1.21 2.39 32.14
N VAL A 607 -0.38 3.39 31.87
CA VAL A 607 0.54 3.37 30.72
C VAL A 607 1.88 2.83 31.18
N THR A 608 2.31 1.72 30.59
CA THR A 608 3.61 1.10 30.85
C THR A 608 4.34 0.98 29.52
N LEU A 609 5.54 1.56 29.43
CA LEU A 609 6.37 1.49 28.23
C LEU A 609 7.33 0.31 28.36
N HIS A 610 7.39 -0.53 27.33
CA HIS A 610 8.30 -1.66 27.26
C HIS A 610 9.11 -1.59 25.97
N ASN A 611 10.39 -1.92 26.03
CA ASN A 611 11.18 -2.19 24.83
C ASN A 611 10.61 -3.48 24.22
N SER A 612 10.15 -3.40 22.96
CA SER A 612 9.36 -4.41 22.25
C SER A 612 9.73 -5.86 22.59
N ASP A 613 8.81 -6.58 23.23
CA ASP A 613 8.85 -8.04 23.29
C ASP A 613 7.43 -8.60 23.14
N THR A 614 7.11 -9.05 21.93
CA THR A 614 5.85 -9.73 21.57
C THR A 614 5.56 -10.89 22.53
N ARG A 615 6.60 -11.58 23.02
CA ARG A 615 6.44 -12.70 23.97
C ARG A 615 5.98 -12.24 25.34
N THR A 616 6.52 -11.13 25.83
CA THR A 616 6.10 -10.56 27.12
C THR A 616 4.64 -10.13 27.06
N LEU A 617 4.20 -9.51 25.97
CA LEU A 617 2.79 -9.17 25.75
C LEU A 617 1.91 -10.42 25.67
N ALA A 618 2.33 -11.44 24.92
CA ALA A 618 1.61 -12.70 24.82
C ALA A 618 1.44 -13.37 26.19
N ARG A 619 2.50 -13.47 26.99
CA ARG A 619 2.46 -14.01 28.36
C ARG A 619 1.58 -13.17 29.28
N ALA A 620 1.66 -11.85 29.22
CA ALA A 620 0.80 -10.99 30.01
C ALA A 620 -0.68 -11.26 29.67
N TYR A 621 -1.01 -11.38 28.39
CA TYR A 621 -2.35 -11.71 27.93
C TYR A 621 -2.82 -13.10 28.41
N THR A 622 -1.98 -14.14 28.37
CA THR A 622 -2.37 -15.49 28.82
C THR A 622 -2.70 -15.58 30.31
N HIS A 623 -2.17 -14.68 31.12
CA HIS A 623 -2.41 -14.63 32.57
C HIS A 623 -3.56 -13.69 32.96
N LEU A 624 -4.18 -12.98 32.01
CA LEU A 624 -5.34 -12.14 32.33
C LEU A 624 -6.56 -13.00 32.69
N PRO A 625 -7.32 -12.65 33.75
CA PRO A 625 -8.53 -13.36 34.11
C PRO A 625 -9.68 -13.09 33.10
N ASN A 626 -9.82 -11.85 32.63
CA ASN A 626 -10.92 -11.43 31.75
C ASN A 626 -10.48 -11.32 30.29
N LYS A 627 -10.00 -12.41 29.70
CA LYS A 627 -9.51 -12.43 28.31
C LYS A 627 -10.61 -12.08 27.31
N GLU A 628 -11.85 -12.45 27.59
CA GLU A 628 -13.01 -12.23 26.71
C GLU A 628 -13.28 -10.72 26.49
N ASP A 629 -13.06 -9.93 27.54
CA ASP A 629 -13.23 -8.47 27.53
C ASP A 629 -11.94 -7.70 27.18
N THR A 630 -10.81 -8.40 27.05
CA THR A 630 -9.54 -7.78 26.73
C THR A 630 -9.34 -7.69 25.22
N GLN A 631 -9.00 -6.49 24.73
CA GLN A 631 -8.60 -6.29 23.34
C GLN A 631 -7.09 -6.15 23.24
N VAL A 632 -6.49 -6.88 22.29
CA VAL A 632 -5.10 -6.69 21.88
C VAL A 632 -5.09 -6.01 20.51
N LEU A 633 -4.32 -4.93 20.40
CA LEU A 633 -4.28 -4.08 19.21
C LEU A 633 -2.85 -4.08 18.63
N ALA A 634 -2.75 -4.15 17.30
CA ALA A 634 -1.50 -4.08 16.55
C ALA A 634 -1.59 -3.00 15.47
N THR A 635 -0.47 -2.36 15.11
CA THR A 635 -0.50 -1.21 14.17
C THR A 635 -0.46 -1.64 12.69
N SER A 636 -0.18 -2.91 12.43
CA SER A 636 -0.16 -3.48 11.07
C SER A 636 -0.66 -4.93 11.06
N HIS A 637 -1.10 -5.43 9.91
CA HIS A 637 -1.46 -6.84 9.74
C HIS A 637 -0.28 -7.80 9.98
N LEU A 638 0.96 -7.37 9.70
CA LEU A 638 2.15 -8.17 9.98
C LEU A 638 2.34 -8.34 11.50
N GLU A 639 2.23 -7.26 12.25
CA GLU A 639 2.29 -7.29 13.72
C GLU A 639 1.10 -8.05 14.31
N GLN A 640 -0.10 -7.88 13.74
CA GLN A 640 -1.30 -8.62 14.14
C GLN A 640 -1.03 -10.13 14.06
N ARG A 641 -0.56 -10.60 12.89
CA ARG A 641 -0.23 -12.03 12.69
C ARG A 641 0.84 -12.51 13.66
N ARG A 642 1.97 -11.79 13.77
CA ARG A 642 3.07 -12.15 14.68
C ARG A 642 2.61 -12.24 16.14
N LEU A 643 1.84 -11.27 16.61
CA LEU A 643 1.35 -11.24 17.99
C LEU A 643 0.26 -12.29 18.22
N THR A 644 -0.59 -12.57 17.23
CA THR A 644 -1.53 -13.70 17.28
C THR A 644 -0.79 -15.03 17.42
N ASP A 645 0.25 -15.28 16.62
CA ASP A 645 1.02 -16.52 16.67
C ASP A 645 1.73 -16.71 18.03
N GLU A 646 2.31 -15.64 18.57
CA GLU A 646 2.94 -15.66 19.91
C GLU A 646 1.92 -15.86 21.04
N ILE A 647 0.74 -15.22 20.97
CA ILE A 647 -0.36 -15.46 21.92
C ILE A 647 -0.80 -16.93 21.87
N ARG A 648 -1.01 -17.49 20.67
CA ARG A 648 -1.41 -18.89 20.50
C ARG A 648 -0.36 -19.84 21.06
N THR A 649 0.92 -19.59 20.77
CA THR A 649 2.05 -20.37 21.30
C THR A 649 2.08 -20.32 22.83
N SER A 650 1.87 -19.14 23.42
CA SER A 650 1.82 -18.99 24.88
C SER A 650 0.61 -19.71 25.49
N LEU A 651 -0.57 -19.65 24.87
CA LEU A 651 -1.77 -20.37 25.33
C LEU A 651 -1.58 -21.90 25.26
N GLN A 652 -0.89 -22.40 24.23
CA GLN A 652 -0.54 -23.81 24.11
C GLN A 652 0.45 -24.29 25.17
N ASN A 653 1.38 -23.43 25.58
CA ASN A 653 2.34 -23.75 26.64
C ASN A 653 1.66 -23.81 28.02
N GLU A 654 0.64 -22.98 28.25
CA GLU A 654 -0.16 -22.97 29.49
C GLU A 654 -1.31 -23.99 29.48
N GLY A 655 -1.46 -24.79 28.40
CA GLY A 655 -2.54 -25.77 28.26
C GLY A 655 -3.94 -25.18 28.07
N GLN A 656 -4.06 -23.86 27.81
CA GLN A 656 -5.32 -23.17 27.54
C GLN A 656 -5.78 -23.33 26.08
N LEU A 657 -4.88 -23.75 25.18
CA LEU A 657 -5.15 -24.04 23.78
C LEU A 657 -4.52 -25.40 23.43
N ALA A 658 -5.26 -26.28 22.75
CA ALA A 658 -4.71 -27.56 22.33
C ALA A 658 -3.55 -27.38 21.32
N ARG A 659 -2.63 -28.34 21.26
CA ARG A 659 -1.51 -28.34 20.28
C ARG A 659 -1.89 -28.96 18.94
N SER A 660 -2.81 -29.91 18.95
CA SER A 660 -3.38 -30.53 17.76
C SER A 660 -4.69 -29.86 17.38
N GLY A 661 -4.96 -29.79 16.07
CA GLY A 661 -6.15 -29.18 15.52
C GLY A 661 -6.36 -29.60 14.06
N ILE A 662 -7.29 -28.93 13.40
CA ILE A 662 -7.60 -29.12 11.98
C ILE A 662 -7.26 -27.84 11.20
N THR A 663 -7.07 -27.95 9.89
CA THR A 663 -6.94 -26.77 9.02
C THR A 663 -8.25 -26.56 8.28
N LEU A 664 -8.81 -25.37 8.41
CA LEU A 664 -9.99 -24.92 7.66
C LEU A 664 -9.55 -24.09 6.47
N PHE A 665 -10.17 -24.32 5.31
CA PHE A 665 -10.02 -23.45 4.14
C PHE A 665 -11.08 -22.36 4.21
N THR A 666 -10.64 -21.14 4.48
CA THR A 666 -11.49 -19.98 4.75
C THR A 666 -11.34 -18.94 3.65
N GLN A 667 -12.08 -17.84 3.75
CA GLN A 667 -11.90 -16.70 2.86
C GLN A 667 -11.90 -15.38 3.62
N GLN A 668 -11.17 -14.38 3.14
CA GLN A 668 -11.18 -13.04 3.70
C GLN A 668 -11.72 -12.03 2.69
N PRO A 669 -12.59 -11.09 3.12
CA PRO A 669 -13.02 -9.98 2.26
C PRO A 669 -11.81 -9.20 1.74
N HIS A 670 -11.81 -8.92 0.44
CA HIS A 670 -10.79 -8.11 -0.23
C HIS A 670 -11.43 -6.90 -0.88
N TYR A 671 -10.97 -5.71 -0.51
CA TYR A 671 -11.51 -4.45 -1.02
C TYR A 671 -10.58 -3.88 -2.08
N LEU A 672 -11.15 -3.60 -3.25
CA LEU A 672 -10.49 -2.88 -4.35
C LEU A 672 -11.15 -1.51 -4.50
N SER A 673 -10.35 -0.46 -4.67
CA SER A 673 -10.84 0.86 -5.10
C SER A 673 -11.50 0.78 -6.48
N LYS A 674 -12.32 1.78 -6.84
CA LYS A 674 -13.00 1.77 -8.15
C LYS A 674 -12.02 1.64 -9.34
N PRO A 675 -10.88 2.35 -9.37
CA PRO A 675 -9.92 2.21 -10.48
C PRO A 675 -9.25 0.84 -10.53
N GLN A 676 -9.08 0.18 -9.38
CA GLN A 676 -8.53 -1.19 -9.31
C GLN A 676 -9.54 -2.22 -9.81
N GLN A 677 -10.84 -2.03 -9.55
CA GLN A 677 -11.88 -2.95 -10.00
C GLN A 677 -11.97 -3.04 -11.53
N GLU A 678 -11.47 -2.05 -12.28
CA GLU A 678 -11.48 -2.06 -13.73
C GLU A 678 -10.39 -2.94 -14.36
N LEU A 679 -9.41 -3.40 -13.55
CA LEU A 679 -8.20 -4.03 -14.06
C LEU A 679 -8.12 -5.49 -13.65
N ALA A 680 -8.00 -6.35 -14.64
CA ALA A 680 -7.92 -7.80 -14.45
C ALA A 680 -6.78 -8.20 -13.50
N GLN A 681 -5.67 -7.44 -13.50
CA GLN A 681 -4.48 -7.76 -12.71
C GLN A 681 -4.68 -7.77 -11.19
N HIS A 682 -5.72 -7.13 -10.66
CA HIS A 682 -6.02 -7.15 -9.21
C HIS A 682 -6.84 -8.37 -8.80
N TYR A 683 -7.37 -9.12 -9.76
CA TYR A 683 -8.07 -10.38 -9.56
C TYR A 683 -7.07 -11.52 -9.77
N LYS A 684 -6.71 -12.21 -8.68
CA LYS A 684 -5.75 -13.31 -8.70
C LYS A 684 -6.47 -14.66 -8.78
N PRO A 685 -5.86 -15.68 -9.41
CA PRO A 685 -6.36 -17.05 -9.36
C PRO A 685 -6.74 -17.48 -7.95
N GLY A 686 -7.87 -18.17 -7.81
CA GLY A 686 -8.44 -18.62 -6.53
C GLY A 686 -9.29 -17.59 -5.79
N MET A 687 -9.27 -16.31 -6.18
CA MET A 687 -10.21 -15.32 -5.61
C MET A 687 -11.66 -15.68 -5.96
N THR A 688 -12.57 -15.47 -5.02
CA THR A 688 -14.02 -15.64 -5.25
C THR A 688 -14.67 -14.28 -5.47
N LEU A 689 -15.48 -14.18 -6.52
CA LEU A 689 -16.33 -13.05 -6.85
C LEU A 689 -17.78 -13.43 -6.52
N ARG A 690 -18.42 -12.66 -5.66
CA ARG A 690 -19.82 -12.88 -5.28
C ARG A 690 -20.66 -11.69 -5.68
N HIS A 691 -21.77 -11.93 -6.37
CA HIS A 691 -22.83 -10.94 -6.54
C HIS A 691 -24.17 -11.50 -6.10
N TRP A 692 -25.18 -10.64 -6.06
CA TRP A 692 -26.53 -10.99 -5.63
C TRP A 692 -27.50 -10.89 -6.80
N GLU A 693 -28.26 -11.94 -7.05
CA GLU A 693 -29.31 -12.01 -8.06
C GLU A 693 -30.57 -12.59 -7.39
N ASP A 694 -31.67 -11.85 -7.45
CA ASP A 694 -32.95 -12.22 -6.79
C ASP A 694 -32.82 -12.62 -5.31
N GLY A 695 -31.89 -11.99 -4.58
CA GLY A 695 -31.64 -12.25 -3.17
C GLY A 695 -30.80 -13.52 -2.89
N GLN A 696 -30.32 -14.21 -3.92
CA GLN A 696 -29.42 -15.35 -3.81
C GLN A 696 -27.99 -14.97 -4.21
N PRO A 697 -26.96 -15.47 -3.49
CA PRO A 697 -25.57 -15.23 -3.85
C PRO A 697 -25.17 -16.12 -5.04
N GLN A 698 -24.61 -15.53 -6.08
CA GLN A 698 -23.91 -16.26 -7.14
C GLN A 698 -22.42 -16.07 -6.95
N GLU A 699 -21.66 -17.17 -7.05
CA GLU A 699 -20.23 -17.18 -6.80
C GLU A 699 -19.44 -17.70 -8.00
N LEU A 700 -18.43 -16.94 -8.38
CA LEU A 700 -17.49 -17.24 -9.45
C LEU A 700 -16.07 -17.29 -8.87
N VAL A 701 -15.27 -18.28 -9.23
CA VAL A 701 -13.86 -18.38 -8.84
C VAL A 701 -12.98 -17.96 -10.01
N VAL A 702 -12.04 -17.06 -9.77
CA VAL A 702 -11.07 -16.65 -10.77
C VAL A 702 -10.13 -17.81 -11.08
N SER A 703 -10.15 -18.32 -12.31
CA SER A 703 -9.22 -19.35 -12.78
C SER A 703 -7.92 -18.71 -13.24
N THR A 704 -8.01 -17.74 -14.15
CA THR A 704 -6.87 -16.98 -14.67
C THR A 704 -7.23 -15.52 -14.92
N SER A 705 -6.20 -14.67 -14.94
CA SER A 705 -6.31 -13.25 -15.22
C SER A 705 -5.39 -12.90 -16.37
N ASP A 706 -5.98 -12.58 -17.52
CA ASP A 706 -5.28 -12.10 -18.70
C ASP A 706 -5.12 -10.58 -18.58
N LYS A 707 -3.93 -10.17 -18.13
CA LYS A 707 -3.56 -8.77 -18.00
C LYS A 707 -3.44 -8.09 -19.37
N ALA A 708 -3.02 -8.83 -20.41
CA ALA A 708 -2.72 -8.27 -21.71
C ALA A 708 -3.98 -7.77 -22.41
N ASN A 709 -5.06 -8.55 -22.34
CA ASN A 709 -6.36 -8.18 -22.91
C ASN A 709 -7.36 -7.63 -21.88
N ASN A 710 -6.93 -7.48 -20.62
CA ASN A 710 -7.77 -7.10 -19.47
C ASN A 710 -9.02 -8.00 -19.33
N ARG A 711 -8.83 -9.33 -19.34
CA ARG A 711 -9.91 -10.32 -19.23
C ARG A 711 -9.74 -11.21 -18.00
N LEU A 712 -10.87 -11.61 -17.43
CA LEU A 712 -10.95 -12.58 -16.34
C LEU A 712 -11.58 -13.86 -16.85
N HIS A 713 -10.90 -14.98 -16.66
CA HIS A 713 -11.50 -16.29 -16.81
C HIS A 713 -11.97 -16.76 -15.44
N VAL A 714 -13.23 -17.14 -15.34
CA VAL A 714 -13.86 -17.50 -14.07
C VAL A 714 -14.69 -18.77 -14.23
N LEU A 715 -14.76 -19.55 -13.16
CA LEU A 715 -15.57 -20.76 -13.06
C LEU A 715 -16.72 -20.53 -12.09
N SER A 716 -17.93 -20.86 -12.49
CA SER A 716 -19.08 -20.81 -11.59
C SER A 716 -19.01 -21.94 -10.56
N LYS A 717 -19.25 -21.62 -9.29
CA LYS A 717 -19.25 -22.63 -8.22
C LYS A 717 -20.48 -23.55 -8.24
N THR A 718 -21.55 -23.16 -8.91
CA THR A 718 -22.83 -23.90 -8.91
C THR A 718 -22.85 -24.99 -9.98
N ASP A 719 -22.40 -24.69 -11.20
CA ASP A 719 -22.45 -25.58 -12.36
C ASP A 719 -21.07 -25.92 -12.96
N GLY A 720 -20.00 -25.27 -12.50
CA GLY A 720 -18.65 -25.45 -13.01
C GLY A 720 -18.40 -24.81 -14.38
N GLN A 721 -19.36 -24.04 -14.92
CA GLN A 721 -19.24 -23.45 -16.25
C GLN A 721 -18.19 -22.32 -16.26
N GLU A 722 -17.41 -22.26 -17.34
CA GLU A 722 -16.42 -21.21 -17.56
C GLU A 722 -17.02 -19.98 -18.25
N TYR A 723 -16.65 -18.81 -17.74
CA TYR A 723 -17.04 -17.50 -18.28
C TYR A 723 -15.82 -16.62 -18.48
N THR A 724 -15.87 -15.75 -19.48
CA THR A 724 -14.90 -14.66 -19.66
C THR A 724 -15.57 -13.33 -19.38
N LEU A 725 -15.03 -12.58 -18.42
CA LEU A 725 -15.53 -11.27 -17.99
C LEU A 725 -14.53 -10.17 -18.33
N ASP A 726 -15.04 -8.99 -18.70
CA ASP A 726 -14.24 -7.76 -18.76
C ASP A 726 -14.56 -6.90 -17.53
N PRO A 727 -13.62 -6.74 -16.59
CA PRO A 727 -13.82 -5.96 -15.38
C PRO A 727 -14.07 -4.46 -15.66
N ALA A 728 -13.65 -3.93 -16.81
CA ALA A 728 -13.91 -2.55 -17.18
C ALA A 728 -15.31 -2.33 -17.78
N SER A 729 -16.02 -3.40 -18.15
CA SER A 729 -17.33 -3.31 -18.82
C SER A 729 -18.43 -2.78 -17.91
N ALA A 730 -19.39 -2.05 -18.48
CA ALA A 730 -20.55 -1.55 -17.74
C ALA A 730 -21.37 -2.69 -17.10
N ARG A 731 -21.50 -3.83 -17.80
CA ARG A 731 -22.17 -5.03 -17.28
C ARG A 731 -21.50 -5.52 -16.01
N PHE A 732 -20.17 -5.66 -16.00
CA PHE A 732 -19.45 -6.12 -14.81
C PHE A 732 -19.60 -5.15 -13.64
N LYS A 733 -19.47 -3.84 -13.90
CA LYS A 733 -19.64 -2.79 -12.88
C LYS A 733 -21.03 -2.79 -12.24
N ALA A 734 -22.07 -3.09 -13.01
CA ALA A 734 -23.44 -3.14 -12.50
C ALA A 734 -23.69 -4.29 -11.50
N LEU A 735 -22.87 -5.35 -11.55
CA LEU A 735 -23.01 -6.51 -10.66
C LEU A 735 -22.57 -6.25 -9.22
N ASN A 736 -21.84 -5.15 -8.95
CA ASN A 736 -21.36 -4.78 -7.61
C ASN A 736 -20.67 -5.95 -6.88
N MET A 737 -19.71 -6.59 -7.56
CA MET A 737 -19.02 -7.78 -7.08
C MET A 737 -18.34 -7.57 -5.72
N GLN A 738 -18.62 -8.47 -4.79
CA GLN A 738 -17.85 -8.66 -3.56
C GLN A 738 -16.67 -9.60 -3.87
N ILE A 739 -15.48 -9.26 -3.40
CA ILE A 739 -14.26 -10.01 -3.71
C ILE A 739 -13.73 -10.64 -2.42
N PHE A 740 -13.36 -11.91 -2.50
CA PHE A 740 -12.81 -12.67 -1.39
C PHE A 740 -11.50 -13.34 -1.80
N LYS A 741 -10.51 -13.29 -0.90
CA LYS A 741 -9.25 -14.02 -1.06
C LYS A 741 -9.34 -15.36 -0.33
N PRO A 742 -8.89 -16.47 -0.95
CA PRO A 742 -8.75 -17.73 -0.24
C PRO A 742 -7.70 -17.58 0.87
N ASP A 743 -7.95 -18.23 2.00
CA ASP A 743 -7.09 -18.25 3.17
C ASP A 743 -7.17 -19.63 3.84
N SER A 744 -6.27 -19.90 4.77
CA SER A 744 -6.27 -21.13 5.54
C SER A 744 -6.07 -20.83 7.01
N LEU A 745 -6.89 -21.44 7.85
CA LEU A 745 -6.90 -21.20 9.28
C LEU A 745 -6.68 -22.51 10.05
N GLN A 746 -5.58 -22.61 10.78
CA GLN A 746 -5.37 -23.72 11.69
C GLN A 746 -6.18 -23.48 12.97
N VAL A 747 -7.07 -24.41 13.31
CA VAL A 747 -8.00 -24.27 14.42
C VAL A 747 -7.78 -25.40 15.43
N ASN A 748 -7.56 -25.00 16.68
CA ASN A 748 -7.33 -25.92 17.79
C ASN A 748 -8.48 -25.85 18.81
N GLN A 749 -8.64 -26.87 19.65
CA GLN A 749 -9.62 -26.80 20.72
C GLN A 749 -9.22 -25.70 21.71
N GLY A 750 -10.16 -24.82 22.08
CA GLY A 750 -9.94 -23.59 22.83
C GLY A 750 -9.68 -22.34 21.96
N GLU A 751 -9.67 -22.48 20.62
CA GLU A 751 -9.38 -21.35 19.72
C GLU A 751 -10.50 -20.30 19.74
N ARG A 752 -10.10 -19.02 19.71
CA ARG A 752 -11.04 -17.89 19.61
C ARG A 752 -11.14 -17.41 18.18
N LEU A 753 -12.34 -17.46 17.63
CA LEU A 753 -12.65 -17.13 16.24
C LEU A 753 -13.64 -15.98 16.14
N MET A 754 -13.60 -15.27 15.02
CA MET A 754 -14.59 -14.26 14.65
C MET A 754 -14.94 -14.38 13.18
N THR A 755 -16.21 -14.23 12.85
CA THR A 755 -16.68 -14.13 11.46
C THR A 755 -16.60 -12.69 10.95
N THR A 756 -16.19 -12.48 9.71
CA THR A 756 -16.18 -11.15 9.08
C THR A 756 -17.44 -10.88 8.24
N GLY A 757 -18.18 -11.92 7.89
CA GLY A 757 -19.42 -11.86 7.12
C GLY A 757 -20.35 -13.03 7.44
N LYS A 758 -21.60 -12.96 6.95
CA LYS A 758 -22.55 -14.07 7.09
C LYS A 758 -22.14 -15.20 6.15
N HIS A 759 -22.18 -16.43 6.64
CA HIS A 759 -21.92 -17.63 5.86
C HIS A 759 -23.18 -18.49 5.85
N PHE A 760 -23.79 -18.63 4.67
CA PHE A 760 -25.06 -19.34 4.53
C PHE A 760 -24.94 -20.86 4.74
N PRO A 761 -23.93 -21.57 4.16
CA PRO A 761 -23.82 -23.01 4.32
C PRO A 761 -23.66 -23.50 5.76
N SER A 762 -22.97 -22.72 6.60
CA SER A 762 -22.75 -23.04 8.02
C SER A 762 -23.63 -22.24 8.98
N GLU A 763 -24.57 -21.44 8.45
CA GLU A 763 -25.46 -20.54 9.20
C GLU A 763 -24.76 -19.57 10.16
N LEU A 764 -23.46 -19.31 9.97
CA LEU A 764 -22.72 -18.40 10.82
C LEU A 764 -23.10 -16.96 10.51
N ASN A 765 -23.46 -16.21 11.54
CA ASN A 765 -23.81 -14.80 11.42
C ASN A 765 -22.57 -13.93 11.23
N ALA A 766 -22.77 -12.73 10.68
CA ALA A 766 -21.69 -11.78 10.45
C ALA A 766 -21.23 -11.10 11.75
N ASN A 767 -19.91 -10.96 11.94
CA ASN A 767 -19.30 -10.23 13.06
C ASN A 767 -19.55 -10.84 14.44
N GLU A 768 -19.81 -12.14 14.51
CA GLU A 768 -19.96 -12.88 15.76
C GLU A 768 -18.63 -13.51 16.20
N ARG A 769 -18.51 -13.76 17.50
CA ARG A 769 -17.34 -14.34 18.14
C ARG A 769 -17.70 -15.73 18.63
N TYR A 770 -16.76 -16.66 18.46
CA TYR A 770 -16.93 -18.05 18.86
C TYR A 770 -15.68 -18.56 19.59
N VAL A 771 -15.88 -19.52 20.47
CA VAL A 771 -14.84 -20.36 21.05
C VAL A 771 -15.03 -21.78 20.52
N VAL A 772 -13.95 -22.39 20.08
CA VAL A 772 -13.97 -23.78 19.63
C VAL A 772 -13.89 -24.69 20.84
N THR A 773 -14.98 -25.36 21.17
CA THR A 773 -15.07 -26.18 22.39
C THR A 773 -14.75 -27.64 22.14
N ASP A 774 -14.98 -28.14 20.92
CA ASP A 774 -14.67 -29.51 20.53
C ASP A 774 -14.27 -29.59 19.05
N ILE A 775 -13.36 -30.52 18.72
CA ILE A 775 -12.84 -30.73 17.36
C ILE A 775 -12.74 -32.22 17.06
N SER A 776 -13.30 -32.63 15.92
CA SER A 776 -13.04 -33.92 15.30
C SER A 776 -12.49 -33.73 13.87
N LYS A 777 -12.21 -34.84 13.16
CA LYS A 777 -11.83 -34.78 11.74
C LYS A 777 -12.97 -34.32 10.83
N GLU A 778 -14.21 -34.51 11.26
CA GLU A 778 -15.41 -34.28 10.42
C GLU A 778 -16.27 -33.12 10.93
N THR A 779 -16.14 -32.75 12.20
CA THR A 779 -17.00 -31.76 12.86
C THR A 779 -16.20 -30.80 13.73
N LEU A 780 -16.75 -29.59 13.90
CA LEU A 780 -16.23 -28.53 14.75
C LEU A 780 -17.37 -27.96 15.60
N THR A 781 -17.21 -27.90 16.91
CA THR A 781 -18.21 -27.29 17.81
C THR A 781 -17.80 -25.87 18.16
N LEU A 782 -18.66 -24.91 17.80
CA LEU A 782 -18.49 -23.49 18.08
C LEU A 782 -19.48 -23.04 19.14
N THR A 783 -18.98 -22.43 20.20
CA THR A 783 -19.78 -21.80 21.25
C THR A 783 -19.72 -20.30 21.11
N ASP A 784 -20.88 -19.64 21.01
CA ASP A 784 -20.99 -18.19 20.86
C ASP A 784 -20.81 -17.45 22.20
N THR A 785 -20.92 -16.12 22.18
CA THR A 785 -20.82 -15.30 23.41
C THR A 785 -22.02 -15.41 24.35
N GLN A 786 -23.14 -16.00 23.90
CA GLN A 786 -24.33 -16.26 24.71
C GLN A 786 -24.26 -17.64 25.38
N GLY A 787 -23.27 -18.46 25.02
CA GLY A 787 -23.10 -19.83 25.51
C GLY A 787 -23.80 -20.88 24.67
N GLU A 788 -24.40 -20.50 23.53
CA GLU A 788 -25.03 -21.44 22.61
C GLU A 788 -23.97 -22.16 21.78
N SER A 789 -24.03 -23.50 21.74
CA SER A 789 -23.04 -24.33 21.07
C SER A 789 -23.64 -25.01 19.84
N ASN A 790 -22.99 -24.86 18.69
CA ASN A 790 -23.39 -25.45 17.43
C ASN A 790 -22.27 -26.34 16.88
N THR A 791 -22.59 -27.61 16.63
CA THR A 791 -21.66 -28.56 15.98
C THR A 791 -21.89 -28.54 14.48
N ILE A 792 -20.85 -28.17 13.73
CA ILE A 792 -20.92 -27.92 12.29
C ILE A 792 -19.98 -28.90 11.57
N PRO A 793 -20.41 -29.53 10.46
CA PRO A 793 -19.51 -30.31 9.61
C PRO A 793 -18.39 -29.44 9.05
N VAL A 794 -17.15 -29.95 9.04
CA VAL A 794 -15.97 -29.21 8.53
C VAL A 794 -16.15 -28.82 7.06
N GLU A 795 -16.80 -29.66 6.24
CA GLU A 795 -17.09 -29.33 4.84
C GLU A 795 -18.04 -28.13 4.70
N ALA A 796 -18.99 -27.96 5.62
CA ALA A 796 -19.92 -26.82 5.61
C ALA A 796 -19.22 -25.50 5.99
N LEU A 797 -18.03 -25.57 6.61
CA LEU A 797 -17.20 -24.41 6.95
C LEU A 797 -16.24 -24.01 5.83
N LYS A 798 -16.23 -24.73 4.70
CA LYS A 798 -15.44 -24.35 3.53
C LYS A 798 -15.81 -22.94 3.07
N ASP A 799 -14.80 -22.13 2.81
CA ASP A 799 -14.92 -20.72 2.44
C ASP A 799 -15.57 -19.81 3.50
N ALA A 800 -15.81 -20.32 4.72
CA ALA A 800 -16.36 -19.52 5.80
C ALA A 800 -15.42 -18.34 6.11
N PRO A 801 -15.95 -17.12 6.32
CA PRO A 801 -15.14 -15.93 6.48
C PRO A 801 -14.62 -15.77 7.92
N LEU A 802 -13.86 -16.76 8.39
CA LEU A 802 -13.36 -16.91 9.75
C LEU A 802 -11.94 -16.37 9.89
N GLN A 803 -11.67 -15.70 10.99
CA GLN A 803 -10.33 -15.24 11.39
C GLN A 803 -10.15 -15.40 12.91
N TYR A 804 -8.89 -15.36 13.38
CA TYR A 804 -8.60 -15.35 14.82
C TYR A 804 -9.11 -14.07 15.51
N ASP A 805 -9.65 -14.18 16.73
CA ASP A 805 -10.10 -13.04 17.57
C ASP A 805 -9.16 -12.76 18.75
N TYR A 806 -7.84 -12.90 18.56
CA TYR A 806 -6.84 -12.53 19.59
C TYR A 806 -6.38 -11.08 19.45
N VAL A 807 -6.00 -10.67 18.23
CA VAL A 807 -5.39 -9.37 17.95
C VAL A 807 -6.13 -8.70 16.81
N ARG A 808 -6.41 -7.40 16.96
CA ARG A 808 -7.00 -6.58 15.89
C ARG A 808 -5.98 -5.60 15.36
N ALA A 809 -5.81 -5.57 14.03
CA ALA A 809 -5.11 -4.47 13.39
C ALA A 809 -5.92 -3.18 13.59
N THR A 810 -5.28 -2.13 14.08
CA THR A 810 -5.88 -0.80 14.22
C THR A 810 -5.80 -0.01 12.96
#